data_AF-A0A970VZL7-F1
#
_entry.id   AF-A0A970VZL7-F1
#
_cell.length_a   1.000
_cell.length_b   1.000
_cell.length_c   1.000
_cell.angle_alpha   90.00
_cell.angle_beta   90.00
_cell.angle_gamma   90.00
#
_symmetry.space_group_name_H-M   'P 1'
#
loop_
_entity.id
_entity.type
_entity.pdbx_description
1 polymer ?
#
loop_
_entity_poly.entity_id
_entity_poly.type
_entity_poly.pdbx_seq_one_letter_code
_entity_poly.pdbx_strand_id
1 'polypeptide(L)'
;MRVSLINLNLIAKDAIGRSLMDKARYFRDRGDEVRVYVQSIADDVPGDVRALCVTCNLAQLVGGDNWPAGQREHFFASDLYVYDYPNWYELVESIREVDRGVVVFDYHGVTPPELWGSEEALGMLRRSLDELPDLLSHADYAIGHSAFTHGELVERYGFRADRAFMFPYAVPLEDFSPGERDPEMVRRYGLAGQRVLLYVGRMAGNKRVDLLVRALPLIRQEYPETMLLLVGDDRSSAYAPLVADVKRLARELGVEKRVVFTGPVPHLPPYYRLADVYVTSSLHEGFCVPLIEAMASGLPVVGTNSTAIPHTLGDAGLTFAPEDVEGLAEQVLSLFRDPALAETLRQRGLERAAAYSLEAFHQHWDAVLEQAMRYQAGLSEARTPAEPAAPAASEPPTMAPAAAPAIPAPAPDRENHYRELEAAGDIALRSYTVRSDKPVIGPIIAWIRRNLTSHLKEPYVDPIIERQVQVNRRVIWELRALDGQVRTAAAASEGWREHLGQLRQQFESWMAPHQAQQEQLQARIQALSEALETDLAQTLSSAAAEMAHMNQASAAIEAFEARAAGWQREVETRTAALQQEHETRAAAWEQADKARASRDAALWAQWEQLRAAHDALTQRQEVLAQQLADLRQLLDENPEAVRRDVKAVREALGGLSDEMSQRLEQLSTLLAPSGQIEGGFNYFLHADAVGGRPDIVRQVYAPLVERFRHAPGVVDLGCGPGIFLELLREAGIPSYGVDLDEDSVLLCRKKGLDVRQEDLLAHLAAVPDKSLGGIYAAHVVEHLPAPRLWEFAQLCHRKLLYGGPLVLVTPNAASLSIFYHTFYKDLTHNKPIHPQALQFLLEANGFRRVELSSLSPMPEELKLDLLDVELAADEAQRQWALTLNRDLQRVNGLLFGDQDCVACAVK
;
A
#
# COMPACT_ATOMS: atom_id res chain seq x y z
N MET A 1 -7.25 12.91 -41.33
CA MET A 1 -7.01 11.58 -40.72
C MET A 1 -8.34 11.02 -40.24
N ARG A 2 -8.41 9.72 -39.98
CA ARG A 2 -9.51 9.13 -39.21
C ARG A 2 -9.13 9.05 -37.74
N VAL A 3 -9.98 9.56 -36.87
CA VAL A 3 -9.71 9.69 -35.44
C VAL A 3 -10.83 9.03 -34.65
N SER A 4 -10.47 8.02 -33.86
CA SER A 4 -11.36 7.39 -32.89
C SER A 4 -11.03 7.90 -31.49
N LEU A 5 -11.99 8.56 -30.84
CA LEU A 5 -11.91 8.91 -29.43
C LEU A 5 -12.76 7.91 -28.63
N ILE A 6 -12.23 7.34 -27.57
CA ILE A 6 -12.86 6.25 -26.82
C ILE A 6 -12.94 6.66 -25.34
N ASN A 7 -14.14 6.56 -24.75
CA ASN A 7 -14.36 6.83 -23.33
C ASN A 7 -15.54 5.98 -22.78
N LEU A 8 -15.67 5.90 -21.45
CA LEU A 8 -16.79 5.22 -20.79
C LEU A 8 -18.14 5.87 -21.18
N ASN A 9 -18.27 7.17 -20.94
CA ASN A 9 -19.48 7.94 -21.17
C ASN A 9 -19.13 9.37 -21.60
N LEU A 10 -20.11 10.10 -22.14
CA LEU A 10 -19.94 11.51 -22.45
C LEU A 10 -20.94 12.35 -21.64
N ILE A 11 -20.42 13.09 -20.66
CA ILE A 11 -21.17 13.98 -19.78
C ILE A 11 -20.62 15.39 -19.94
N ALA A 12 -21.44 16.35 -20.39
CA ALA A 12 -20.92 17.68 -20.76
C ALA A 12 -20.39 18.50 -19.56
N LYS A 13 -20.80 18.12 -18.34
CA LYS A 13 -20.59 18.90 -17.12
C LYS A 13 -19.44 18.40 -16.23
N ASP A 14 -18.77 17.31 -16.57
CA ASP A 14 -17.56 16.89 -15.87
C ASP A 14 -16.30 17.22 -16.67
N ALA A 15 -15.15 17.18 -15.99
CA ALA A 15 -13.88 17.58 -16.58
C ALA A 15 -13.45 16.69 -17.76
N ILE A 16 -13.77 15.39 -17.71
CA ILE A 16 -13.32 14.41 -18.70
C ILE A 16 -14.19 14.50 -19.94
N GLY A 17 -15.51 14.54 -19.78
CA GLY A 17 -16.43 14.77 -20.87
C GLY A 17 -16.21 16.12 -21.54
N ARG A 18 -15.86 17.17 -20.78
CA ARG A 18 -15.44 18.45 -21.36
C ARG A 18 -14.18 18.32 -22.21
N SER A 19 -13.12 17.71 -21.67
CA SER A 19 -11.89 17.42 -22.42
C SER A 19 -12.18 16.64 -23.71
N LEU A 20 -13.02 15.61 -23.63
CA LEU A 20 -13.42 14.79 -24.78
C LEU A 20 -14.18 15.60 -25.84
N MET A 21 -15.06 16.52 -25.45
CA MET A 21 -15.72 17.45 -26.38
C MET A 21 -14.72 18.39 -27.05
N ASP A 22 -13.75 18.91 -26.31
CA ASP A 22 -12.74 19.83 -26.83
C ASP A 22 -11.82 19.09 -27.82
N LYS A 23 -11.43 17.84 -27.53
CA LYS A 23 -10.74 16.97 -28.51
C LYS A 23 -11.57 16.75 -29.76
N ALA A 24 -12.84 16.38 -29.62
CA ALA A 24 -13.73 16.11 -30.74
C ALA A 24 -13.88 17.32 -31.67
N ARG A 25 -14.00 18.52 -31.09
CA ARG A 25 -14.06 19.78 -31.84
C ARG A 25 -12.72 20.11 -32.49
N TYR A 26 -11.61 19.99 -31.76
CA TYR A 26 -10.27 20.22 -32.29
C TYR A 26 -10.01 19.39 -33.56
N PHE A 27 -10.23 18.08 -33.51
CA PHE A 27 -10.02 17.21 -34.67
C PHE A 27 -11.02 17.50 -35.81
N ARG A 28 -12.29 17.73 -35.49
CA ARG A 28 -13.31 18.08 -36.50
C ARG A 28 -12.95 19.38 -37.23
N ASP A 29 -12.54 20.40 -36.49
CA ASP A 29 -12.26 21.73 -37.03
C ASP A 29 -10.97 21.75 -37.85
N ARG A 30 -10.06 20.79 -37.61
CA ARG A 30 -8.90 20.49 -38.46
C ARG A 30 -9.28 19.76 -39.78
N GLY A 31 -10.53 19.33 -39.91
CA GLY A 31 -11.04 18.59 -41.08
C GLY A 31 -10.85 17.08 -41.00
N ASP A 32 -10.61 16.52 -39.82
CA ASP A 32 -10.53 15.07 -39.64
C ASP A 32 -11.91 14.39 -39.67
N GLU A 33 -11.90 13.11 -40.03
CA GLU A 33 -13.06 12.24 -39.87
C GLU A 33 -13.04 11.72 -38.43
N VAL A 34 -13.93 12.24 -37.57
CA VAL A 34 -13.92 11.95 -36.13
C VAL A 34 -15.11 11.09 -35.73
N ARG A 35 -14.86 10.07 -34.90
CA ARG A 35 -15.88 9.31 -34.18
C ARG A 35 -15.55 9.22 -32.69
N VAL A 36 -16.58 9.38 -31.86
CA VAL A 36 -16.48 9.30 -30.40
C VAL A 36 -17.24 8.06 -29.91
N TYR A 37 -16.54 7.01 -29.54
CA TYR A 37 -17.11 5.74 -29.09
C TYR A 37 -17.30 5.77 -27.57
N VAL A 38 -18.56 5.63 -27.13
CA VAL A 38 -18.94 5.67 -25.71
C VAL A 38 -20.03 4.65 -25.38
N GLN A 39 -20.18 4.26 -24.12
CA GLN A 39 -21.27 3.38 -23.70
C GLN A 39 -22.58 4.14 -23.45
N SER A 40 -22.49 5.44 -23.13
CA SER A 40 -23.65 6.30 -22.88
C SER A 40 -23.34 7.78 -23.14
N ILE A 41 -24.38 8.54 -23.48
CA ILE A 41 -24.30 9.98 -23.77
C ILE A 41 -25.36 10.68 -22.91
N ALA A 42 -24.96 11.64 -22.08
CA ALA A 42 -25.89 12.43 -21.28
C ALA A 42 -26.68 13.41 -22.16
N ASP A 43 -27.88 13.80 -21.73
CA ASP A 43 -28.77 14.68 -22.50
C ASP A 43 -28.20 16.10 -22.72
N ASP A 44 -27.30 16.55 -21.85
CA ASP A 44 -26.69 17.88 -21.90
C ASP A 44 -25.54 18.00 -22.91
N VAL A 45 -25.18 16.92 -23.60
CA VAL A 45 -24.18 16.94 -24.68
C VAL A 45 -24.72 17.71 -25.89
N PRO A 46 -24.02 18.78 -26.33
CA PRO A 46 -24.40 19.59 -27.48
C PRO A 46 -24.55 18.79 -28.78
N GLY A 47 -25.47 19.23 -29.65
CA GLY A 47 -25.81 18.54 -30.89
C GLY A 47 -24.63 18.38 -31.86
N ASP A 48 -23.70 19.33 -31.88
CA ASP A 48 -22.52 19.32 -32.74
C ASP A 48 -21.54 18.19 -32.39
N VAL A 49 -21.37 17.89 -31.10
CA VAL A 49 -20.56 16.76 -30.63
C VAL A 49 -21.35 15.46 -30.63
N ARG A 50 -22.64 15.50 -30.26
CA ARG A 50 -23.51 14.32 -30.28
C ARG A 50 -23.57 13.67 -31.67
N ALA A 51 -23.53 14.46 -32.74
CA ALA A 51 -23.51 13.95 -34.11
C ALA A 51 -22.24 13.13 -34.46
N LEU A 52 -21.15 13.26 -33.69
CA LEU A 52 -19.90 12.51 -33.84
C LEU A 52 -19.90 11.21 -33.01
N CYS A 53 -20.83 11.08 -32.07
CA CYS A 53 -20.82 9.99 -31.10
C CYS A 53 -21.41 8.69 -31.65
N VAL A 54 -20.85 7.58 -31.19
CA VAL A 54 -21.27 6.21 -31.49
C VAL A 54 -21.47 5.51 -30.15
N THR A 55 -22.71 5.20 -29.81
CA THR A 55 -23.03 4.46 -28.57
C THR A 55 -22.90 2.97 -28.81
N CYS A 56 -21.93 2.29 -28.21
CA CYS A 56 -21.75 0.84 -28.36
C CYS A 56 -21.16 0.18 -27.11
N ASN A 57 -21.29 -1.15 -27.01
CA ASN A 57 -20.49 -1.97 -26.09
C ASN A 57 -19.32 -2.64 -26.83
N LEU A 58 -18.45 -3.34 -26.09
CA LEU A 58 -17.26 -3.97 -26.68
C LEU A 58 -17.67 -5.02 -27.73
N ALA A 59 -18.63 -5.88 -27.39
CA ALA A 59 -19.11 -6.94 -28.28
C ALA A 59 -19.68 -6.38 -29.61
N GLN A 60 -20.34 -5.24 -29.60
CA GLN A 60 -20.83 -4.57 -30.82
C GLN A 60 -19.67 -4.02 -31.66
N LEU A 61 -18.65 -3.47 -31.02
CA LEU A 61 -17.47 -2.93 -31.70
C LEU A 61 -16.62 -4.05 -32.31
N VAL A 62 -16.30 -5.11 -31.54
CA VAL A 62 -15.34 -6.17 -31.92
C VAL A 62 -16.01 -7.43 -32.48
N GLY A 63 -17.23 -7.78 -32.05
CA GLY A 63 -17.89 -9.07 -32.30
C GLY A 63 -18.69 -9.23 -33.59
N GLY A 64 -18.97 -8.16 -34.33
CA GLY A 64 -19.33 -8.24 -35.76
C GLY A 64 -20.81 -8.51 -36.10
N ASP A 65 -21.65 -8.86 -35.13
CA ASP A 65 -23.07 -9.15 -35.39
C ASP A 65 -23.97 -7.92 -35.20
N ASN A 66 -24.73 -7.55 -36.24
CA ASN A 66 -25.81 -6.55 -36.24
C ASN A 66 -25.46 -5.08 -35.92
N TRP A 67 -24.19 -4.66 -36.02
CA TRP A 67 -23.79 -3.24 -35.87
C TRP A 67 -23.57 -2.54 -37.23
N PRO A 68 -23.87 -1.23 -37.39
CA PRO A 68 -23.66 -0.53 -38.66
C PRO A 68 -22.20 -0.63 -39.14
N ALA A 69 -22.00 -1.30 -40.28
CA ALA A 69 -20.67 -1.63 -40.81
C ALA A 69 -19.75 -0.41 -40.89
N GLY A 70 -20.26 0.75 -41.30
CA GLY A 70 -19.46 1.97 -41.46
C GLY A 70 -18.85 2.51 -40.16
N GLN A 71 -19.48 2.32 -38.99
CA GLN A 71 -18.92 2.78 -37.71
C GLN A 71 -17.81 1.86 -37.21
N ARG A 72 -17.95 0.56 -37.43
CA ARG A 72 -16.90 -0.42 -37.14
C ARG A 72 -15.72 -0.25 -38.09
N GLU A 73 -15.98 -0.08 -39.37
CA GLU A 73 -14.96 0.17 -40.38
C GLU A 73 -14.16 1.43 -40.06
N HIS A 74 -14.82 2.51 -39.64
CA HIS A 74 -14.14 3.71 -39.19
C HIS A 74 -13.17 3.43 -38.02
N PHE A 75 -13.62 2.66 -37.02
CA PHE A 75 -12.78 2.32 -35.87
C PHE A 75 -11.51 1.58 -36.30
N PHE A 76 -11.63 0.43 -36.97
CA PHE A 76 -10.45 -0.37 -37.36
C PHE A 76 -9.61 0.29 -38.46
N ALA A 77 -10.16 1.25 -39.21
CA ALA A 77 -9.44 2.01 -40.22
C ALA A 77 -8.99 3.40 -39.73
N SER A 78 -9.00 3.65 -38.41
CA SER A 78 -8.50 4.92 -37.86
C SER A 78 -6.98 5.03 -37.97
N ASP A 79 -6.50 6.26 -38.06
CA ASP A 79 -5.07 6.59 -38.07
C ASP A 79 -4.58 6.94 -36.66
N LEU A 80 -5.49 7.40 -35.80
CA LEU A 80 -5.26 7.79 -34.40
C LEU A 80 -6.39 7.28 -33.52
N TYR A 81 -6.01 6.69 -32.39
CA TYR A 81 -6.90 6.25 -31.32
C TYR A 81 -6.53 7.01 -30.05
N VAL A 82 -7.51 7.64 -29.41
CA VAL A 82 -7.32 8.28 -28.10
C VAL A 82 -8.23 7.59 -27.09
N TYR A 83 -7.62 6.93 -26.13
CA TYR A 83 -8.33 6.25 -25.04
C TYR A 83 -8.30 7.12 -23.79
N ASP A 84 -9.42 7.79 -23.49
CA ASP A 84 -9.63 8.49 -22.22
C ASP A 84 -9.79 7.45 -21.10
N TYR A 85 -8.95 7.51 -20.07
CA TYR A 85 -8.88 6.51 -19.00
C TYR A 85 -9.18 7.13 -17.61
N PRO A 86 -10.47 7.33 -17.27
CA PRO A 86 -10.88 7.71 -15.91
C PRO A 86 -10.71 6.58 -14.91
N ASN A 87 -10.96 5.37 -15.39
CA ASN A 87 -11.00 4.08 -14.70
C ASN A 87 -11.23 3.00 -15.77
N TRP A 88 -11.28 1.73 -15.36
CA TRP A 88 -11.61 0.63 -16.24
C TRP A 88 -13.09 0.68 -16.67
N TYR A 89 -13.31 0.52 -17.97
CA TYR A 89 -14.63 0.36 -18.58
C TYR A 89 -14.53 -0.59 -19.77
N GLU A 90 -15.60 -1.32 -20.08
CA GLU A 90 -15.58 -2.42 -21.05
C GLU A 90 -15.00 -2.04 -22.43
N LEU A 91 -15.33 -0.85 -22.96
CA LEU A 91 -14.84 -0.40 -24.27
C LEU A 91 -13.32 -0.18 -24.31
N VAL A 92 -12.65 0.05 -23.17
CA VAL A 92 -11.19 0.26 -23.15
C VAL A 92 -10.44 -0.99 -23.64
N GLU A 93 -11.01 -2.18 -23.44
CA GLU A 93 -10.42 -3.45 -23.87
C GLU A 93 -10.26 -3.55 -25.39
N SER A 94 -10.99 -2.71 -26.15
CA SER A 94 -10.82 -2.62 -27.61
C SER A 94 -9.40 -2.19 -28.01
N ILE A 95 -8.61 -1.60 -27.11
CA ILE A 95 -7.21 -1.24 -27.34
C ILE A 95 -6.36 -2.46 -27.74
N ARG A 96 -6.75 -3.66 -27.28
CA ARG A 96 -6.06 -4.93 -27.58
C ARG A 96 -6.31 -5.42 -29.01
N GLU A 97 -7.36 -4.91 -29.64
CA GLU A 97 -7.78 -5.28 -31.00
C GLU A 97 -7.24 -4.30 -32.05
N VAL A 98 -6.54 -3.24 -31.63
CA VAL A 98 -5.95 -2.23 -32.51
C VAL A 98 -4.58 -2.73 -32.99
N ASP A 99 -4.47 -3.04 -34.28
CA ASP A 99 -3.23 -3.53 -34.93
C ASP A 99 -2.55 -2.51 -35.85
N ARG A 100 -3.18 -1.34 -36.03
CA ARG A 100 -2.72 -0.23 -36.88
C ARG A 100 -3.07 1.13 -36.27
N GLY A 101 -2.48 2.18 -36.83
CA GLY A 101 -2.65 3.56 -36.34
C GLY A 101 -1.81 3.83 -35.10
N VAL A 102 -1.87 5.06 -34.60
CA VAL A 102 -1.17 5.48 -33.38
C VAL A 102 -2.16 5.42 -32.21
N VAL A 103 -1.74 4.80 -31.10
CA VAL A 103 -2.55 4.71 -29.88
C VAL A 103 -2.03 5.69 -28.83
N VAL A 104 -2.89 6.61 -28.41
CA VAL A 104 -2.65 7.56 -27.32
C VAL A 104 -3.52 7.18 -26.12
N PHE A 105 -2.88 6.91 -25.00
CA PHE A 105 -3.55 6.59 -23.74
C PHE A 105 -3.62 7.82 -22.85
N ASP A 106 -4.80 8.39 -22.66
CA ASP A 106 -5.00 9.62 -21.91
C ASP A 106 -5.41 9.31 -20.46
N TYR A 107 -4.46 9.40 -19.54
CA TYR A 107 -4.60 8.96 -18.15
C TYR A 107 -5.04 10.09 -17.22
N HIS A 108 -6.22 9.94 -16.62
CA HIS A 108 -6.83 10.97 -15.78
C HIS A 108 -6.56 10.84 -14.28
N GLY A 109 -5.79 9.82 -13.84
CA GLY A 109 -5.48 9.58 -12.43
C GLY A 109 -6.56 8.75 -11.73
N VAL A 110 -6.37 7.43 -11.66
CA VAL A 110 -7.32 6.52 -10.99
C VAL A 110 -7.25 6.73 -9.48
N THR A 111 -8.38 7.02 -8.86
CA THR A 111 -8.44 7.24 -7.41
C THR A 111 -8.22 5.92 -6.66
N PRO A 112 -7.29 5.87 -5.67
CA PRO A 112 -7.10 4.68 -4.85
C PRO A 112 -8.42 4.22 -4.19
N PRO A 113 -8.73 2.91 -4.22
CA PRO A 113 -9.98 2.37 -3.70
C PRO A 113 -10.26 2.79 -2.25
N GLU A 114 -9.23 2.88 -1.43
CA GLU A 114 -9.29 3.21 0.01
C GLU A 114 -9.82 4.62 0.25
N LEU A 115 -9.64 5.52 -0.71
CA LEU A 115 -10.07 6.91 -0.60
C LEU A 115 -11.49 7.13 -1.14
N TRP A 116 -12.11 6.17 -1.83
CA TRP A 116 -13.39 6.41 -2.51
C TRP A 116 -14.58 6.53 -1.55
N GLY A 117 -14.58 5.74 -0.48
CA GLY A 117 -15.59 5.79 0.58
C GLY A 117 -16.92 5.07 0.29
N SER A 118 -17.08 4.38 -0.85
CA SER A 118 -18.26 3.54 -1.13
C SER A 118 -17.88 2.14 -1.65
N GLU A 119 -18.54 1.10 -1.14
CA GLU A 119 -18.23 -0.31 -1.50
C GLU A 119 -18.54 -0.62 -2.97
N GLU A 120 -19.53 0.04 -3.57
CA GLU A 120 -20.02 -0.24 -4.93
C GLU A 120 -18.95 -0.02 -6.01
N ALA A 121 -18.03 0.93 -5.82
CA ALA A 121 -17.02 1.27 -6.82
C ALA A 121 -15.66 0.58 -6.60
N LEU A 122 -15.44 -0.07 -5.44
CA LEU A 122 -14.13 -0.63 -5.09
C LEU A 122 -13.63 -1.66 -6.08
N GLY A 123 -14.51 -2.55 -6.56
CA GLY A 123 -14.13 -3.59 -7.53
C GLY A 123 -13.67 -3.00 -8.86
N MET A 124 -14.38 -1.99 -9.36
CA MET A 124 -14.01 -1.28 -10.58
C MET A 124 -12.71 -0.50 -10.41
N LEU A 125 -12.50 0.20 -9.29
CA LEU A 125 -11.26 0.95 -9.05
C LEU A 125 -10.04 0.02 -8.89
N ARG A 126 -10.18 -1.12 -8.20
CA ARG A 126 -9.12 -2.13 -8.11
C ARG A 126 -8.75 -2.65 -9.48
N ARG A 127 -9.74 -3.07 -10.26
CA ARG A 127 -9.53 -3.50 -11.65
C ARG A 127 -8.87 -2.41 -12.50
N SER A 128 -9.24 -1.15 -12.27
CA SER A 128 -8.63 -0.01 -12.97
C SER A 128 -7.14 0.13 -12.71
N LEU A 129 -6.66 -0.24 -11.53
CA LEU A 129 -5.23 -0.21 -11.20
C LEU A 129 -4.53 -1.49 -11.66
N ASP A 130 -5.19 -2.64 -11.53
CA ASP A 130 -4.64 -3.95 -11.87
C ASP A 130 -4.45 -4.13 -13.39
N GLU A 131 -5.40 -3.67 -14.20
CA GLU A 131 -5.37 -3.80 -15.67
C GLU A 131 -4.54 -2.70 -16.34
N LEU A 132 -4.27 -1.58 -15.65
CA LEU A 132 -3.61 -0.42 -16.25
C LEU A 132 -2.26 -0.77 -16.90
N PRO A 133 -1.32 -1.52 -16.28
CA PRO A 133 -0.03 -1.81 -16.89
C PRO A 133 -0.15 -2.56 -18.22
N ASP A 134 -1.12 -3.47 -18.32
CA ASP A 134 -1.35 -4.28 -19.51
C ASP A 134 -2.02 -3.44 -20.62
N LEU A 135 -3.07 -2.68 -20.29
CA LEU A 135 -3.71 -1.75 -21.23
C LEU A 135 -2.71 -0.69 -21.74
N LEU A 136 -1.86 -0.16 -20.87
CA LEU A 136 -0.85 0.83 -21.21
C LEU A 136 0.25 0.25 -22.12
N SER A 137 0.49 -1.06 -22.09
CA SER A 137 1.46 -1.73 -22.98
C SER A 137 1.06 -1.69 -24.46
N HIS A 138 -0.22 -1.45 -24.75
CA HIS A 138 -0.76 -1.28 -26.10
C HIS A 138 -0.69 0.17 -26.60
N ALA A 139 -0.23 1.11 -25.77
CA ALA A 139 -0.16 2.52 -26.13
C ALA A 139 1.20 2.90 -26.75
N ASP A 140 1.18 3.65 -27.84
CA ASP A 140 2.38 4.25 -28.41
C ASP A 140 2.82 5.48 -27.61
N TYR A 141 1.84 6.27 -27.16
CA TYR A 141 2.04 7.47 -26.35
C TYR A 141 1.06 7.49 -25.19
N ALA A 142 1.43 8.18 -24.12
CA ALA A 142 0.56 8.40 -22.97
C ALA A 142 0.51 9.89 -22.60
N ILE A 143 -0.63 10.33 -22.09
CA ILE A 143 -0.84 11.70 -21.61
C ILE A 143 -1.17 11.64 -20.11
N GLY A 144 -0.47 12.45 -19.32
CA GLY A 144 -0.84 12.77 -17.94
C GLY A 144 -1.18 14.27 -17.83
N HIS A 145 -2.28 14.61 -17.18
CA HIS A 145 -2.71 16.01 -17.07
C HIS A 145 -2.00 16.87 -16.03
N SER A 146 -1.15 16.30 -15.18
CA SER A 146 -0.35 17.02 -14.21
C SER A 146 1.02 16.36 -14.05
N ALA A 147 1.95 17.05 -13.37
CA ALA A 147 3.22 16.44 -13.00
C ALA A 147 3.03 15.16 -12.17
N PHE A 148 1.96 15.10 -11.36
CA PHE A 148 1.61 13.92 -10.58
C PHE A 148 1.20 12.74 -11.48
N THR A 149 0.22 12.92 -12.38
CA THR A 149 -0.24 11.81 -13.24
C THR A 149 0.77 11.43 -14.31
N HIS A 150 1.59 12.38 -14.78
CA HIS A 150 2.75 12.09 -15.62
C HIS A 150 3.80 11.26 -14.88
N GLY A 151 4.12 11.64 -13.63
CA GLY A 151 5.00 10.87 -12.75
C GLY A 151 4.47 9.47 -12.49
N GLU A 152 3.16 9.28 -12.30
CA GLU A 152 2.59 7.94 -12.20
C GLU A 152 2.84 7.10 -13.46
N LEU A 153 2.61 7.65 -14.66
CA LEU A 153 2.85 6.93 -15.91
C LEU A 153 4.31 6.47 -16.03
N VAL A 154 5.26 7.37 -15.75
CA VAL A 154 6.70 7.09 -15.95
C VAL A 154 7.30 6.30 -14.80
N GLU A 155 7.13 6.75 -13.57
CA GLU A 155 7.83 6.21 -12.40
C GLU A 155 7.13 4.99 -11.82
N ARG A 156 5.79 5.01 -11.76
CA ARG A 156 5.00 3.93 -11.16
C ARG A 156 4.67 2.83 -12.16
N TYR A 157 4.28 3.19 -13.37
CA TYR A 157 3.88 2.23 -14.41
C TYR A 157 4.98 1.94 -15.44
N GLY A 158 6.14 2.60 -15.34
CA GLY A 158 7.30 2.30 -16.18
C GLY A 158 7.13 2.72 -17.64
N PHE A 159 6.18 3.61 -17.95
CA PHE A 159 5.99 4.10 -19.31
C PHE A 159 7.17 4.96 -19.75
N ARG A 160 7.46 4.89 -21.04
CA ARG A 160 8.62 5.58 -21.62
C ARG A 160 8.47 7.10 -21.49
N ALA A 161 9.39 7.74 -20.78
CA ALA A 161 9.37 9.19 -20.56
C ALA A 161 9.42 10.00 -21.87
N ASP A 162 10.11 9.52 -22.91
CA ASP A 162 10.15 10.14 -24.23
C ASP A 162 8.84 10.04 -25.03
N ARG A 163 7.88 9.25 -24.52
CA ARG A 163 6.54 9.05 -25.11
C ARG A 163 5.39 9.40 -24.16
N ALA A 164 5.72 9.92 -22.97
CA ALA A 164 4.76 10.39 -21.98
C ALA A 164 4.70 11.92 -22.02
N PHE A 165 3.55 12.49 -22.37
CA PHE A 165 3.32 13.92 -22.38
C PHE A 165 2.66 14.40 -21.09
N MET A 166 3.07 15.57 -20.62
CA MET A 166 2.33 16.30 -19.59
C MET A 166 1.46 17.36 -20.27
N PHE A 167 0.15 17.14 -20.33
CA PHE A 167 -0.79 18.00 -21.04
C PHE A 167 -1.97 18.34 -20.15
N PRO A 168 -2.04 19.55 -19.57
CA PRO A 168 -3.14 19.94 -18.70
C PRO A 168 -4.48 20.11 -19.42
N TYR A 169 -5.57 20.02 -18.66
CA TYR A 169 -6.92 20.29 -19.18
C TYR A 169 -7.09 21.75 -19.63
N ALA A 170 -7.97 21.96 -20.62
CA ALA A 170 -8.48 23.27 -20.99
C ALA A 170 -9.55 23.75 -20.01
N VAL A 171 -9.59 25.06 -19.79
CA VAL A 171 -10.67 25.77 -19.09
C VAL A 171 -11.18 26.88 -20.01
N PRO A 172 -12.52 27.06 -20.14
CA PRO A 172 -13.12 28.15 -20.93
C PRO A 172 -12.93 29.49 -20.21
N LEU A 173 -11.75 30.09 -20.30
CA LEU A 173 -11.44 31.31 -19.57
C LEU A 173 -12.40 32.46 -19.92
N GLU A 174 -13.09 32.41 -21.05
CA GLU A 174 -14.17 33.33 -21.43
C GLU A 174 -15.39 33.27 -20.50
N ASP A 175 -15.69 32.12 -19.92
CA ASP A 175 -16.84 31.91 -19.02
C ASP A 175 -16.48 32.29 -17.58
N PHE A 176 -15.23 32.09 -17.17
CA PHE A 176 -14.72 32.31 -15.82
C PHE A 176 -13.93 33.62 -15.75
N SER A 177 -14.57 34.65 -15.22
CA SER A 177 -13.98 35.97 -15.05
C SER A 177 -14.43 36.63 -13.75
N PRO A 178 -13.58 37.50 -13.14
CA PRO A 178 -13.98 38.29 -11.99
C PRO A 178 -15.22 39.13 -12.31
N GLY A 179 -16.13 39.25 -11.36
CA GLY A 179 -17.33 40.07 -11.55
C GLY A 179 -18.14 40.20 -10.28
N GLU A 180 -19.19 41.03 -10.34
CA GLU A 180 -20.07 41.25 -9.20
C GLU A 180 -20.89 40.01 -8.83
N ARG A 181 -21.22 39.91 -7.54
CA ARG A 181 -22.12 38.87 -7.03
C ARG A 181 -23.52 39.09 -7.59
N ASP A 182 -24.13 38.04 -8.13
CA ASP A 182 -25.53 38.07 -8.56
C ASP A 182 -26.46 38.34 -7.36
N PRO A 183 -27.19 39.48 -7.33
CA PRO A 183 -28.05 39.83 -6.20
C PRO A 183 -29.17 38.83 -5.93
N GLU A 184 -29.68 38.14 -6.96
CA GLU A 184 -30.71 37.11 -6.80
C GLU A 184 -30.14 35.89 -6.10
N MET A 185 -28.96 35.43 -6.51
CA MET A 185 -28.28 34.30 -5.88
C MET A 185 -27.85 34.62 -4.44
N VAL A 186 -27.38 35.85 -4.18
CA VAL A 186 -27.05 36.32 -2.82
C VAL A 186 -28.27 36.24 -1.92
N ARG A 187 -29.45 36.66 -2.39
CA ARG A 187 -30.71 36.52 -1.63
C ARG A 187 -31.11 35.06 -1.46
N ARG A 188 -31.05 34.26 -2.53
CA ARG A 188 -31.45 32.85 -2.55
C ARG A 188 -30.69 32.01 -1.52
N TYR A 189 -29.39 32.25 -1.38
CA TYR A 189 -28.51 31.49 -0.48
C TYR A 189 -28.21 32.20 0.84
N GLY A 190 -28.79 33.38 1.09
CA GLY A 190 -28.62 34.13 2.34
C GLY A 190 -27.19 34.66 2.55
N LEU A 191 -26.51 35.07 1.48
CA LEU A 191 -25.09 35.43 1.48
C LEU A 191 -24.83 36.94 1.69
N ALA A 192 -25.89 37.71 1.97
CA ALA A 192 -25.77 39.16 2.16
C ALA A 192 -24.89 39.48 3.38
N GLY A 193 -23.82 40.25 3.16
CA GLY A 193 -22.84 40.60 4.20
C GLY A 193 -22.07 39.40 4.78
N GLN A 194 -22.10 38.23 4.13
CA GLN A 194 -21.37 37.05 4.56
C GLN A 194 -20.05 36.91 3.78
N ARG A 195 -19.05 36.32 4.44
CA ARG A 195 -17.86 35.78 3.77
C ARG A 195 -18.17 34.38 3.26
N VAL A 196 -17.82 34.05 2.03
CA VAL A 196 -18.25 32.81 1.37
C VAL A 196 -17.03 31.98 0.98
N LEU A 197 -16.91 30.81 1.60
CA LEU A 197 -15.99 29.76 1.17
C LEU A 197 -16.71 28.90 0.14
N LEU A 198 -16.09 28.67 -1.01
CA LEU A 198 -16.67 27.87 -2.08
C LEU A 198 -15.92 26.57 -2.26
N TYR A 199 -16.67 25.48 -2.34
CA TYR A 199 -16.20 24.20 -2.87
C TYR A 199 -17.02 23.84 -4.10
N VAL A 200 -16.34 23.37 -5.15
CA VAL A 200 -16.97 22.85 -6.36
C VAL A 200 -16.45 21.45 -6.64
N GLY A 201 -17.35 20.47 -6.70
CA GLY A 201 -17.00 19.10 -7.06
C GLY A 201 -18.00 18.06 -6.56
N ARG A 202 -17.81 16.81 -6.97
CA ARG A 202 -18.56 15.67 -6.42
C ARG A 202 -18.32 15.55 -4.91
N MET A 203 -19.28 15.03 -4.15
CA MET A 203 -19.11 14.79 -2.71
C MET A 203 -18.62 13.36 -2.42
N ALA A 204 -17.64 12.91 -3.21
CA ALA A 204 -17.02 11.59 -3.07
C ALA A 204 -16.03 11.54 -1.88
N GLY A 205 -15.70 10.35 -1.37
CA GLY A 205 -14.88 10.19 -0.17
C GLY A 205 -13.51 10.86 -0.29
N ASN A 206 -12.89 10.77 -1.48
CA ASN A 206 -11.56 11.33 -1.72
C ASN A 206 -11.54 12.85 -1.70
N LYS A 207 -12.71 13.50 -1.79
CA LYS A 207 -12.85 14.95 -1.75
C LYS A 207 -12.88 15.51 -0.34
N ARG A 208 -13.12 14.64 0.66
CA ARG A 208 -13.08 14.97 2.09
C ARG A 208 -13.81 16.26 2.47
N VAL A 209 -15.03 16.41 1.97
CA VAL A 209 -15.90 17.57 2.26
C VAL A 209 -16.15 17.71 3.77
N ASP A 210 -16.02 16.62 4.54
CA ASP A 210 -16.04 16.62 5.99
C ASP A 210 -15.00 17.56 6.61
N LEU A 211 -13.79 17.64 6.04
CA LEU A 211 -12.73 18.53 6.53
C LEU A 211 -13.11 20.01 6.40
N LEU A 212 -13.78 20.39 5.31
CA LEU A 212 -14.27 21.75 5.11
C LEU A 212 -15.31 22.13 6.19
N VAL A 213 -16.20 21.19 6.53
CA VAL A 213 -17.20 21.40 7.59
C VAL A 213 -16.55 21.45 8.97
N ARG A 214 -15.52 20.64 9.24
CA ARG A 214 -14.75 20.66 10.50
C ARG A 214 -13.95 21.93 10.71
N ALA A 215 -13.42 22.54 9.65
CA ALA A 215 -12.67 23.79 9.72
C ALA A 215 -13.58 25.01 9.95
N LEU A 216 -14.85 24.93 9.52
CA LEU A 216 -15.78 26.06 9.58
C LEU A 216 -16.00 26.63 11.00
N PRO A 217 -16.17 25.83 12.08
CA PRO A 217 -16.20 26.35 13.45
C PRO A 217 -14.97 27.17 13.83
N LEU A 218 -13.76 26.73 13.46
CA LEU A 218 -12.50 27.41 13.79
C LEU A 218 -12.42 28.78 13.11
N ILE A 219 -12.73 28.83 11.80
CA ILE A 219 -12.74 30.08 11.02
C ILE A 219 -13.76 31.07 11.61
N ARG A 220 -14.92 30.55 12.06
CA ARG A 220 -16.01 31.36 12.61
C ARG A 220 -15.75 31.90 14.02
N GLN A 221 -14.70 31.46 14.71
CA GLN A 221 -14.29 32.08 15.97
C GLN A 221 -13.84 33.53 15.75
N GLU A 222 -13.17 33.80 14.61
CA GLU A 222 -12.70 35.14 14.25
C GLU A 222 -13.61 35.83 13.23
N TYR A 223 -14.22 35.09 12.30
CA TYR A 223 -15.15 35.61 11.28
C TYR A 223 -16.53 34.93 11.35
N PRO A 224 -17.40 35.33 12.31
CA PRO A 224 -18.70 34.70 12.57
C PRO A 224 -19.72 34.81 11.42
N GLU A 225 -19.46 35.59 10.39
CA GLU A 225 -20.27 35.74 9.17
C GLU A 225 -19.89 34.74 8.07
N THR A 226 -18.93 33.84 8.30
CA THR A 226 -18.44 32.91 7.27
C THR A 226 -19.48 31.81 6.94
N MET A 227 -19.74 31.62 5.65
CA MET A 227 -20.61 30.61 5.05
C MET A 227 -19.78 29.66 4.19
N LEU A 228 -20.11 28.37 4.19
CA LEU A 228 -19.55 27.36 3.29
C LEU A 228 -20.57 26.99 2.23
N LEU A 229 -20.31 27.35 0.98
CA LEU A 229 -21.14 27.03 -0.18
C LEU A 229 -20.57 25.80 -0.89
N LEU A 230 -21.30 24.69 -0.82
CA LEU A 230 -20.92 23.42 -1.43
C LEU A 230 -21.72 23.22 -2.73
N VAL A 231 -21.03 23.35 -3.86
CA VAL A 231 -21.59 23.18 -5.20
C VAL A 231 -21.19 21.84 -5.78
N GLY A 232 -22.18 21.01 -6.08
CA GLY A 232 -21.93 19.67 -6.60
C GLY A 232 -23.05 18.70 -6.28
N ASP A 233 -22.90 17.48 -6.79
CA ASP A 233 -23.88 16.42 -6.61
C ASP A 233 -24.03 16.02 -5.13
N ASP A 234 -25.14 16.44 -4.52
CA ASP A 234 -25.53 16.14 -3.14
C ASP A 234 -26.73 15.16 -3.07
N ARG A 235 -27.14 14.59 -4.21
CA ARG A 235 -28.42 13.88 -4.37
C ARG A 235 -28.31 12.51 -5.04
N SER A 236 -27.22 12.18 -5.72
CA SER A 236 -27.09 10.85 -6.30
C SER A 236 -27.01 9.76 -5.22
N SER A 237 -27.56 8.59 -5.55
CA SER A 237 -27.53 7.42 -4.67
C SER A 237 -26.10 7.02 -4.29
N ALA A 238 -25.14 7.19 -5.21
CA ALA A 238 -23.75 6.80 -5.03
C ALA A 238 -23.03 7.59 -3.92
N TYR A 239 -23.40 8.85 -3.68
CA TYR A 239 -22.78 9.70 -2.65
C TYR A 239 -23.71 10.00 -1.47
N ALA A 240 -24.98 9.60 -1.54
CA ALA A 240 -25.99 9.91 -0.52
C ALA A 240 -25.55 9.58 0.93
N PRO A 241 -24.87 8.45 1.23
CA PRO A 241 -24.37 8.19 2.58
C PRO A 241 -23.35 9.24 3.06
N LEU A 242 -22.37 9.57 2.22
CA LEU A 242 -21.33 10.55 2.51
C LEU A 242 -21.93 11.94 2.74
N VAL A 243 -22.87 12.35 1.90
CA VAL A 243 -23.57 13.63 2.04
C VAL A 243 -24.39 13.67 3.34
N ALA A 244 -25.05 12.57 3.70
CA ALA A 244 -25.79 12.46 4.95
C ALA A 244 -24.86 12.59 6.17
N ASP A 245 -23.66 12.00 6.10
CA ASP A 245 -22.63 12.12 7.13
C ASP A 245 -22.13 13.56 7.27
N VAL A 246 -21.86 14.26 6.17
CA VAL A 246 -21.48 15.68 6.18
C VAL A 246 -22.61 16.55 6.77
N LYS A 247 -23.88 16.31 6.40
CA LYS A 247 -25.04 17.01 6.96
C LYS A 247 -25.24 16.71 8.45
N ARG A 248 -24.93 15.50 8.92
CA ARG A 248 -24.94 15.15 10.34
C ARG A 248 -23.81 15.87 11.09
N LEU A 249 -22.59 15.85 10.55
CA LEU A 249 -21.44 16.53 11.11
C LEU A 249 -21.67 18.04 11.26
N ALA A 250 -22.27 18.69 10.26
CA ALA A 250 -22.62 20.10 10.34
C ALA A 250 -23.62 20.40 11.48
N ARG A 251 -24.53 19.48 11.78
CA ARG A 251 -25.46 19.58 12.92
C ARG A 251 -24.76 19.39 14.26
N GLU A 252 -23.92 18.36 14.37
CA GLU A 252 -23.13 18.07 15.57
C GLU A 252 -22.20 19.23 15.96
N LEU A 253 -21.61 19.88 14.96
CA LEU A 253 -20.75 21.06 15.15
C LEU A 253 -21.53 22.38 15.28
N GLY A 254 -22.87 22.35 15.21
CA GLY A 254 -23.71 23.56 15.33
C GLY A 254 -23.59 24.56 14.17
N VAL A 255 -23.03 24.14 13.03
CA VAL A 255 -22.81 25.00 11.84
C VAL A 255 -23.75 24.68 10.67
N GLU A 256 -24.78 23.85 10.87
CA GLU A 256 -25.75 23.47 9.82
C GLU A 256 -26.29 24.67 9.03
N LYS A 257 -26.69 25.76 9.72
CA LYS A 257 -27.21 26.98 9.07
C LYS A 257 -26.15 27.80 8.31
N ARG A 258 -24.89 27.38 8.37
CA ARG A 258 -23.72 28.03 7.76
C ARG A 258 -23.12 27.20 6.63
N VAL A 259 -23.68 26.03 6.35
CA VAL A 259 -23.30 25.18 5.21
C VAL A 259 -24.47 25.11 4.23
N VAL A 260 -24.23 25.54 2.99
CA VAL A 260 -25.24 25.57 1.93
C VAL A 260 -24.91 24.50 0.91
N PHE A 261 -25.80 23.51 0.78
CA PHE A 261 -25.73 22.50 -0.27
C PHE A 261 -26.59 22.96 -1.46
N THR A 262 -25.97 23.28 -2.60
CA THR A 262 -26.73 23.75 -3.77
C THR A 262 -27.33 22.60 -4.58
N GLY A 263 -26.73 21.42 -4.48
CA GLY A 263 -26.90 20.34 -5.45
C GLY A 263 -26.22 20.67 -6.79
N PRO A 264 -26.43 19.83 -7.82
CA PRO A 264 -25.89 20.08 -9.14
C PRO A 264 -26.50 21.34 -9.74
N VAL A 265 -25.66 22.19 -10.35
CA VAL A 265 -26.06 23.47 -10.94
C VAL A 265 -25.85 23.44 -12.45
N PRO A 266 -26.75 24.05 -13.24
CA PRO A 266 -26.66 24.02 -14.70
C PRO A 266 -25.59 24.97 -15.25
N HIS A 267 -25.27 26.04 -14.51
CA HIS A 267 -24.35 27.09 -14.93
C HIS A 267 -23.47 27.51 -13.76
N LEU A 268 -22.17 27.16 -13.84
CA LEU A 268 -21.22 27.23 -12.74
C LEU A 268 -20.57 28.61 -12.52
N PRO A 269 -20.17 29.39 -13.55
CA PRO A 269 -19.41 30.63 -13.34
C PRO A 269 -20.00 31.64 -12.34
N PRO A 270 -21.33 31.87 -12.27
CA PRO A 270 -21.90 32.76 -11.27
C PRO A 270 -21.63 32.34 -9.82
N TYR A 271 -21.43 31.04 -9.55
CA TYR A 271 -21.15 30.54 -8.20
C TYR A 271 -19.75 30.89 -7.74
N TYR A 272 -18.76 30.87 -8.65
CA TYR A 272 -17.42 31.37 -8.33
C TYR A 272 -17.44 32.85 -7.94
N ARG A 273 -18.23 33.66 -8.64
CA ARG A 273 -18.39 35.09 -8.30
C ARG A 273 -19.06 35.34 -6.94
N LEU A 274 -19.78 34.37 -6.36
CA LEU A 274 -20.36 34.50 -5.02
C LEU A 274 -19.32 34.38 -3.89
N ALA A 275 -18.18 33.77 -4.18
CA ALA A 275 -17.21 33.38 -3.19
C ALA A 275 -16.21 34.52 -2.86
N ASP A 276 -15.59 34.40 -1.69
CA ASP A 276 -14.41 35.18 -1.30
C ASP A 276 -13.13 34.34 -1.39
N VAL A 277 -13.24 33.04 -1.11
CA VAL A 277 -12.12 32.08 -1.17
C VAL A 277 -12.64 30.76 -1.73
N TYR A 278 -11.91 30.17 -2.66
CA TYR A 278 -12.14 28.78 -3.07
C TYR A 278 -11.34 27.83 -2.16
N VAL A 279 -11.98 26.77 -1.68
CA VAL A 279 -11.37 25.74 -0.83
C VAL A 279 -11.61 24.35 -1.41
N THR A 280 -10.57 23.51 -1.42
CA THR A 280 -10.70 22.07 -1.68
C THR A 280 -9.87 21.28 -0.68
N SER A 281 -10.47 20.21 -0.14
CA SER A 281 -9.84 19.31 0.82
C SER A 281 -9.51 17.94 0.24
N SER A 282 -9.48 17.84 -1.10
CA SER A 282 -9.30 16.57 -1.79
C SER A 282 -7.96 15.90 -1.45
N LEU A 283 -8.00 14.61 -1.10
CA LEU A 283 -6.83 13.78 -0.87
C LEU A 283 -6.26 13.20 -2.16
N HIS A 284 -7.08 13.10 -3.21
CA HIS A 284 -6.64 12.62 -4.52
C HIS A 284 -7.31 13.37 -5.67
N GLU A 285 -6.49 13.96 -6.53
CA GLU A 285 -6.84 14.64 -7.77
C GLU A 285 -5.80 14.36 -8.86
N GLY A 286 -6.25 14.04 -10.07
CA GLY A 286 -5.35 13.93 -11.23
C GLY A 286 -4.94 15.30 -11.82
N PHE A 287 -5.74 16.34 -11.56
CA PHE A 287 -5.45 17.73 -11.96
C PHE A 287 -6.17 18.75 -11.07
N CYS A 288 -7.47 18.55 -10.79
CA CYS A 288 -8.36 19.48 -10.08
C CYS A 288 -8.69 20.76 -10.89
N VAL A 289 -9.46 20.59 -11.98
CA VAL A 289 -9.96 21.69 -12.84
C VAL A 289 -10.58 22.86 -12.06
N PRO A 290 -11.38 22.64 -11.00
CA PRO A 290 -11.95 23.73 -10.21
C PRO A 290 -10.96 24.76 -9.63
N LEU A 291 -9.69 24.38 -9.41
CA LEU A 291 -8.66 25.34 -8.98
C LEU A 291 -8.43 26.42 -10.05
N ILE A 292 -8.34 26.00 -11.31
CA ILE A 292 -8.10 26.91 -12.44
C ILE A 292 -9.35 27.74 -12.72
N GLU A 293 -10.56 27.15 -12.61
CA GLU A 293 -11.82 27.90 -12.72
C GLU A 293 -11.94 28.98 -11.64
N ALA A 294 -11.55 28.67 -10.39
CA ALA A 294 -11.51 29.63 -9.29
C ALA A 294 -10.51 30.77 -9.53
N MET A 295 -9.30 30.42 -9.96
CA MET A 295 -8.25 31.37 -10.31
C MET A 295 -8.68 32.31 -11.46
N ALA A 296 -9.26 31.75 -12.53
CA ALA A 296 -9.81 32.51 -13.65
C ALA A 296 -10.93 33.47 -13.21
N SER A 297 -11.73 33.05 -12.22
CA SER A 297 -12.76 33.89 -11.61
C SER A 297 -12.23 34.94 -10.63
N GLY A 298 -10.92 34.98 -10.39
CA GLY A 298 -10.28 35.93 -9.49
C GLY A 298 -10.47 35.62 -8.00
N LEU A 299 -10.58 34.34 -7.64
CA LEU A 299 -10.62 33.93 -6.24
C LEU A 299 -9.21 33.53 -5.74
N PRO A 300 -8.80 33.98 -4.55
CA PRO A 300 -7.78 33.29 -3.78
C PRO A 300 -8.17 31.82 -3.54
N VAL A 301 -7.19 30.93 -3.61
CA VAL A 301 -7.41 29.48 -3.61
C VAL A 301 -6.63 28.82 -2.47
N VAL A 302 -7.29 27.95 -1.71
CA VAL A 302 -6.68 27.09 -0.68
C VAL A 302 -6.95 25.63 -1.02
N GLY A 303 -5.90 24.82 -1.12
CA GLY A 303 -6.02 23.40 -1.46
C GLY A 303 -5.17 22.49 -0.57
N THR A 304 -5.54 21.22 -0.42
CA THR A 304 -4.70 20.24 0.27
C THR A 304 -3.37 20.05 -0.45
N ASN A 305 -2.28 19.91 0.28
CA ASN A 305 -0.97 19.52 -0.24
C ASN A 305 -0.95 18.00 -0.56
N SER A 306 -1.72 17.58 -1.57
CA SER A 306 -1.83 16.18 -1.99
C SER A 306 -1.96 16.03 -3.50
N THR A 307 -1.31 15.02 -4.07
CA THR A 307 -1.39 14.64 -5.50
C THR A 307 -1.16 15.82 -6.46
N ALA A 308 -2.03 16.07 -7.44
CA ALA A 308 -1.84 17.14 -8.42
C ALA A 308 -2.04 18.56 -7.86
N ILE A 309 -2.71 18.73 -6.71
CA ILE A 309 -3.15 20.04 -6.20
C ILE A 309 -2.00 21.05 -6.08
N PRO A 310 -0.84 20.73 -5.45
CA PRO A 310 0.27 21.68 -5.33
C PRO A 310 0.82 22.12 -6.69
N HIS A 311 0.89 21.17 -7.63
CA HIS A 311 1.38 21.45 -8.98
C HIS A 311 0.40 22.28 -9.78
N THR A 312 -0.91 22.04 -9.63
CA THR A 312 -1.97 22.83 -10.28
C THR A 312 -2.10 24.21 -9.65
N LEU A 313 -1.82 24.37 -8.35
CA LEU A 313 -1.81 25.68 -7.67
C LEU A 313 -0.57 26.52 -8.02
N GLY A 314 0.61 25.90 -8.11
CA GLY A 314 1.87 26.62 -8.21
C GLY A 314 2.05 27.60 -7.04
N ASP A 315 2.48 28.83 -7.33
CA ASP A 315 2.67 29.92 -6.38
C ASP A 315 1.45 30.87 -6.26
N ALA A 316 0.32 30.47 -6.86
CA ALA A 316 -0.91 31.27 -6.97
C ALA A 316 -1.98 30.93 -5.91
N GLY A 317 -1.69 30.03 -4.98
CA GLY A 317 -2.59 29.67 -3.88
C GLY A 317 -1.84 29.21 -2.63
N LEU A 318 -2.60 28.91 -1.59
CA LEU A 318 -2.08 28.39 -0.32
C LEU A 318 -2.39 26.90 -0.18
N THR A 319 -1.51 26.19 0.53
CA THR A 319 -1.68 24.76 0.79
C THR A 319 -1.65 24.43 2.28
N PHE A 320 -2.38 23.40 2.68
CA PHE A 320 -2.36 22.82 4.03
C PHE A 320 -2.09 21.31 3.97
N ALA A 321 -1.66 20.70 5.08
CA ALA A 321 -1.34 19.28 5.09
C ALA A 321 -2.60 18.39 4.93
N PRO A 322 -2.50 17.18 4.35
CA PRO A 322 -3.60 16.24 4.32
C PRO A 322 -4.19 16.01 5.71
N GLU A 323 -5.52 16.02 5.82
CA GLU A 323 -6.28 15.83 7.06
C GLU A 323 -6.11 16.90 8.16
N ASP A 324 -5.34 17.96 7.89
CA ASP A 324 -5.05 19.05 8.84
C ASP A 324 -6.16 20.12 8.82
N VAL A 325 -7.15 19.95 9.69
CA VAL A 325 -8.32 20.84 9.82
C VAL A 325 -7.89 22.23 10.31
N GLU A 326 -6.98 22.27 11.28
CA GLU A 326 -6.41 23.50 11.84
C GLU A 326 -5.59 24.26 10.79
N GLY A 327 -4.76 23.55 10.01
CA GLY A 327 -4.00 24.13 8.90
C GLY A 327 -4.91 24.70 7.81
N LEU A 328 -5.97 23.99 7.42
CA LEU A 328 -6.98 24.53 6.49
C LEU A 328 -7.61 25.82 7.03
N ALA A 329 -8.02 25.83 8.30
CA ALA A 329 -8.61 27.00 8.93
C ALA A 329 -7.63 28.19 8.95
N GLU A 330 -6.37 27.95 9.31
CA GLU A 330 -5.35 29.01 9.38
C GLU A 330 -5.03 29.59 7.99
N GLN A 331 -4.96 28.78 6.93
CA GLN A 331 -4.76 29.31 5.58
C GLN A 331 -5.92 30.22 5.15
N VAL A 332 -7.17 29.82 5.42
CA VAL A 332 -8.33 30.69 5.14
C VAL A 332 -8.30 31.96 5.97
N LEU A 333 -7.98 31.86 7.27
CA LEU A 333 -7.87 33.01 8.16
C LEU A 333 -6.77 33.97 7.72
N SER A 334 -5.64 33.48 7.23
CA SER A 334 -4.57 34.33 6.70
C SER A 334 -5.04 35.23 5.54
N LEU A 335 -5.85 34.68 4.62
CA LEU A 335 -6.45 35.44 3.51
C LEU A 335 -7.47 36.47 4.01
N PHE A 336 -8.18 36.14 5.09
CA PHE A 336 -9.16 37.03 5.69
C PHE A 336 -8.53 38.18 6.50
N ARG A 337 -7.38 37.92 7.13
CA ARG A 337 -6.60 38.87 7.94
C ARG A 337 -5.75 39.80 7.08
N ASP A 338 -5.22 39.31 5.97
CA ASP A 338 -4.32 40.05 5.07
C ASP A 338 -4.92 40.22 3.66
N PRO A 339 -5.64 41.33 3.41
CA PRO A 339 -6.15 41.64 2.08
C PRO A 339 -5.06 41.82 1.01
N ALA A 340 -3.83 42.19 1.39
CA ALA A 340 -2.74 42.35 0.43
C ALA A 340 -2.21 41.00 -0.05
N LEU A 341 -2.14 40.00 0.84
CA LEU A 341 -1.87 38.61 0.47
C LEU A 341 -2.95 38.06 -0.45
N ALA A 342 -4.23 38.27 -0.11
CA ALA A 342 -5.36 37.84 -0.94
C ALA A 342 -5.30 38.45 -2.35
N GLU A 343 -5.02 39.75 -2.46
CA GLU A 343 -4.88 40.43 -3.75
C GLU A 343 -3.66 39.93 -4.55
N THR A 344 -2.55 39.64 -3.87
CA THR A 344 -1.35 39.07 -4.52
C THR A 344 -1.66 37.70 -5.12
N LEU A 345 -2.31 36.82 -4.37
CA LEU A 345 -2.68 35.49 -4.84
C LEU A 345 -3.74 35.54 -5.93
N ARG A 346 -4.69 36.50 -5.86
CA ARG A 346 -5.65 36.76 -6.92
C ARG A 346 -4.96 37.09 -8.24
N GLN A 347 -3.99 38.00 -8.23
CA GLN A 347 -3.26 38.40 -9.44
C GLN A 347 -2.46 37.23 -10.03
N ARG A 348 -1.74 36.48 -9.18
CA ARG A 348 -1.02 35.28 -9.62
C ARG A 348 -1.97 34.20 -10.16
N GLY A 349 -3.15 34.05 -9.55
CA GLY A 349 -4.19 33.14 -10.00
C GLY A 349 -4.63 33.47 -11.42
N LEU A 350 -4.96 34.73 -11.71
CA LEU A 350 -5.36 35.17 -13.05
C LEU A 350 -4.26 34.93 -14.09
N GLU A 351 -3.01 35.26 -13.76
CA GLU A 351 -1.86 35.01 -14.63
C GLU A 351 -1.66 33.52 -14.91
N ARG A 352 -1.79 32.70 -13.87
CA ARG A 352 -1.67 31.25 -13.96
C ARG A 352 -2.79 30.62 -14.78
N ALA A 353 -4.04 31.06 -14.58
CA ALA A 353 -5.20 30.53 -15.30
C ALA A 353 -5.08 30.72 -16.81
N ALA A 354 -4.44 31.80 -17.27
CA ALA A 354 -4.23 32.09 -18.69
C ALA A 354 -3.48 30.98 -19.46
N ALA A 355 -2.65 30.18 -18.77
CA ALA A 355 -1.91 29.07 -19.37
C ALA A 355 -2.78 27.84 -19.69
N TYR A 356 -4.05 27.83 -19.26
CA TYR A 356 -4.98 26.70 -19.41
C TYR A 356 -6.11 27.01 -20.41
N SER A 357 -5.89 27.95 -21.32
CA SER A 357 -6.87 28.32 -22.35
C SER A 357 -7.10 27.20 -23.37
N LEU A 358 -8.21 27.29 -24.12
CA LEU A 358 -8.47 26.38 -25.24
C LEU A 358 -7.40 26.50 -26.34
N GLU A 359 -6.82 27.68 -26.52
CA GLU A 359 -5.71 27.89 -27.45
C GLU A 359 -4.46 27.09 -27.03
N ALA A 360 -4.10 27.14 -25.74
CA ALA A 360 -2.99 26.33 -25.21
C ALA A 360 -3.26 24.83 -25.38
N PHE A 361 -4.51 24.40 -25.17
CA PHE A 361 -4.92 23.02 -25.42
C PHE A 361 -4.76 22.60 -26.89
N HIS A 362 -5.10 23.45 -27.86
CA HIS A 362 -4.85 23.15 -29.28
C HIS A 362 -3.36 23.03 -29.59
N GLN A 363 -2.52 23.93 -29.04
CA GLN A 363 -1.07 23.89 -29.23
C GLN A 363 -0.44 22.60 -28.70
N HIS A 364 -0.92 22.10 -27.54
CA HIS A 364 -0.47 20.82 -27.01
C HIS A 364 -0.85 19.64 -27.92
N TRP A 365 -2.08 19.62 -28.45
CA TRP A 365 -2.48 18.58 -29.41
C TRP A 365 -1.69 18.64 -30.72
N ASP A 366 -1.37 19.83 -31.22
CA ASP A 366 -0.51 19.98 -32.40
C ASP A 366 0.85 19.29 -32.18
N ALA A 367 1.43 19.43 -30.99
CA ALA A 367 2.70 18.79 -30.62
C ALA A 367 2.59 17.25 -30.52
N VAL A 368 1.51 16.73 -29.93
CA VAL A 368 1.24 15.28 -29.88
C VAL A 368 1.09 14.71 -31.29
N LEU A 369 0.35 15.40 -32.15
CA LEU A 369 0.14 14.97 -33.54
C LEU A 369 1.43 15.02 -34.35
N GLU A 370 2.26 16.04 -34.18
CA GLU A 370 3.54 16.10 -34.87
C GLU A 370 4.41 14.87 -34.55
N GLN A 371 4.45 14.43 -33.29
CA GLN A 371 5.16 13.22 -32.91
C GLN A 371 4.49 11.93 -33.42
N ALA A 372 3.17 11.84 -33.29
CA ALA A 372 2.40 10.70 -33.79
C ALA A 372 2.59 10.51 -35.31
N MET A 373 2.53 11.59 -36.09
CA MET A 373 2.71 11.55 -37.54
C MET A 373 4.14 11.20 -37.94
N ARG A 374 5.17 11.70 -37.22
CA ARG A 374 6.57 11.29 -37.45
C ARG A 374 6.78 9.81 -37.18
N TYR A 375 6.18 9.28 -36.11
CA TYR A 375 6.24 7.87 -35.79
C TYR A 375 5.53 7.01 -36.84
N GLN A 376 4.35 7.43 -37.30
CA GLN A 376 3.62 6.75 -38.38
C GLN A 376 4.41 6.76 -39.70
N ALA A 377 5.09 7.86 -40.03
CA ALA A 377 5.96 7.96 -41.21
C ALA A 377 7.17 7.02 -41.11
N GLY A 378 7.82 6.94 -39.93
CA GLY A 378 8.93 6.00 -39.70
C GLY A 378 8.52 4.53 -39.75
N LEU A 379 7.31 4.19 -39.27
CA LEU A 379 6.71 2.85 -39.43
C LEU A 379 6.41 2.51 -40.90
N SER A 380 6.10 3.52 -41.72
CA SER A 380 5.85 3.36 -43.15
C SER A 380 7.16 3.15 -43.93
N GLU A 381 8.23 3.87 -43.63
CA GLU A 381 9.55 3.71 -44.27
C GLU A 381 10.21 2.36 -43.96
N ALA A 382 10.10 1.87 -42.72
CA ALA A 382 10.59 0.55 -42.32
C ALA A 382 9.84 -0.62 -43.01
N ARG A 383 8.69 -0.34 -43.65
CA ARG A 383 7.85 -1.32 -44.36
C ARG A 383 7.91 -1.20 -45.88
N THR A 384 8.81 -0.39 -46.45
CA THR A 384 8.98 -0.30 -47.92
C THR A 384 9.59 -1.61 -48.45
N PRO A 385 8.90 -2.39 -49.31
CA PRO A 385 9.48 -3.59 -49.90
C PRO A 385 10.57 -3.19 -50.90
N ALA A 386 11.78 -3.73 -50.77
CA ALA A 386 12.79 -3.60 -51.81
C ALA A 386 12.27 -4.25 -53.12
N GLU A 387 12.37 -3.51 -54.24
CA GLU A 387 12.00 -4.01 -55.57
C GLU A 387 12.77 -5.30 -55.93
N PRO A 388 12.12 -6.28 -56.59
CA PRO A 388 12.74 -7.55 -56.93
C PRO A 388 13.63 -7.41 -58.17
N ALA A 389 14.91 -7.79 -58.05
CA ALA A 389 15.74 -8.08 -59.22
C ALA A 389 15.23 -9.38 -59.90
N ALA A 390 14.95 -9.30 -61.20
CA ALA A 390 14.41 -10.41 -61.99
C ALA A 390 15.39 -11.62 -62.07
N PRO A 391 14.91 -12.87 -61.95
CA PRO A 391 15.73 -14.08 -62.00
C PRO A 391 15.91 -14.60 -63.44
N ALA A 392 17.10 -15.12 -63.75
CA ALA A 392 17.30 -16.03 -64.87
C ALA A 392 17.13 -17.48 -64.39
N ALA A 393 16.36 -18.23 -65.16
CA ALA A 393 15.70 -19.49 -64.84
C ALA A 393 16.60 -20.69 -64.48
N SER A 394 16.11 -21.51 -63.54
CA SER A 394 15.91 -22.95 -63.74
C SER A 394 15.08 -23.54 -62.59
N GLU A 395 13.90 -24.07 -62.91
CA GLU A 395 13.02 -24.80 -61.97
C GLU A 395 13.65 -26.10 -61.47
N PRO A 396 13.43 -26.42 -60.19
CA PRO A 396 12.99 -27.78 -59.84
C PRO A 396 11.86 -27.75 -58.77
N PRO A 397 11.32 -28.93 -58.39
CA PRO A 397 9.91 -29.27 -58.45
C PRO A 397 9.04 -28.70 -57.32
N THR A 398 7.74 -28.61 -57.60
CA THR A 398 6.64 -28.38 -56.66
C THR A 398 6.71 -29.24 -55.39
N MET A 399 6.83 -28.58 -54.24
CA MET A 399 6.25 -29.02 -52.97
C MET A 399 5.64 -27.81 -52.26
N ALA A 400 4.37 -27.94 -51.86
CA ALA A 400 3.64 -26.93 -51.12
C ALA A 400 4.32 -26.62 -49.76
N PRO A 401 4.35 -25.36 -49.30
CA PRO A 401 4.77 -25.06 -47.94
C PRO A 401 3.69 -25.56 -46.97
N ALA A 402 4.08 -26.51 -46.11
CA ALA A 402 3.30 -26.90 -44.95
C ALA A 402 3.11 -25.67 -44.03
N ALA A 403 1.87 -25.48 -43.58
CA ALA A 403 1.50 -24.46 -42.62
C ALA A 403 2.35 -24.57 -41.34
N ALA A 404 2.77 -23.42 -40.81
CA ALA A 404 3.26 -23.35 -39.43
C ALA A 404 2.17 -23.88 -38.48
N PRO A 405 2.50 -24.77 -37.52
CA PRO A 405 1.50 -25.31 -36.62
C PRO A 405 0.97 -24.20 -35.70
N ALA A 406 -0.36 -24.10 -35.64
CA ALA A 406 -1.05 -23.25 -34.69
C ALA A 406 -0.71 -23.65 -33.25
N ILE A 407 -0.50 -22.65 -32.40
CA ILE A 407 -0.33 -22.82 -30.95
C ILE A 407 -1.63 -23.47 -30.42
N PRO A 408 -1.58 -24.66 -29.78
CA PRO A 408 -2.78 -25.26 -29.24
C PRO A 408 -3.24 -24.50 -28.00
N ALA A 409 -4.54 -24.18 -27.97
CA ALA A 409 -5.21 -23.64 -26.78
C ALA A 409 -5.00 -24.58 -25.57
N PRO A 410 -4.91 -24.03 -24.34
CA PRO A 410 -4.67 -24.83 -23.14
C PRO A 410 -5.77 -25.86 -22.90
N ALA A 411 -5.40 -27.02 -22.36
CA ALA A 411 -6.35 -28.05 -21.97
C ALA A 411 -7.26 -27.52 -20.83
N PRO A 412 -8.59 -27.70 -20.91
CA PRO A 412 -9.56 -27.08 -19.99
C PRO A 412 -9.36 -27.38 -18.50
N ASP A 413 -8.69 -28.50 -18.18
CA ASP A 413 -8.61 -29.05 -16.81
C ASP A 413 -7.60 -28.29 -15.91
N ARG A 414 -6.50 -27.77 -16.48
CA ARG A 414 -5.47 -27.05 -15.70
C ARG A 414 -5.81 -25.60 -15.44
N GLU A 415 -6.53 -24.95 -16.36
CA GLU A 415 -7.04 -23.59 -16.14
C GLU A 415 -8.05 -23.57 -14.99
N ASN A 416 -8.86 -24.63 -14.86
CA ASN A 416 -9.71 -24.82 -13.69
C ASN A 416 -8.90 -25.01 -12.41
N HIS A 417 -7.78 -25.74 -12.47
CA HIS A 417 -6.91 -25.94 -11.30
C HIS A 417 -6.22 -24.64 -10.84
N TYR A 418 -5.78 -23.78 -11.77
CA TYR A 418 -5.27 -22.45 -11.42
C TYR A 418 -6.36 -21.57 -10.82
N ARG A 419 -7.59 -21.62 -11.35
CA ARG A 419 -8.74 -20.91 -10.75
C ARG A 419 -9.09 -21.45 -9.36
N GLU A 420 -8.98 -22.74 -9.12
CA GLU A 420 -9.16 -23.35 -7.80
C GLU A 420 -8.08 -22.93 -6.81
N LEU A 421 -6.82 -22.83 -7.25
CA LEU A 421 -5.70 -22.33 -6.45
C LEU A 421 -5.82 -20.82 -6.18
N GLU A 422 -6.26 -20.02 -7.16
CA GLU A 422 -6.57 -18.59 -7.00
C GLU A 422 -7.71 -18.41 -5.98
N ALA A 423 -8.75 -19.24 -6.05
CA ALA A 423 -9.86 -19.25 -5.09
C ALA A 423 -9.44 -19.74 -3.70
N ALA A 424 -8.47 -20.66 -3.59
CA ALA A 424 -7.92 -21.14 -2.32
C ALA A 424 -6.88 -20.17 -1.70
N GLY A 425 -6.19 -19.39 -2.54
CA GLY A 425 -5.23 -18.35 -2.13
C GLY A 425 -5.90 -17.14 -1.49
N ASP A 426 -7.19 -16.92 -1.79
CA ASP A 426 -8.08 -16.00 -1.09
C ASP A 426 -8.51 -16.61 0.26
N ILE A 427 -7.62 -16.60 1.26
CA ILE A 427 -8.00 -17.00 2.62
C ILE A 427 -9.02 -16.00 3.18
N ALA A 428 -10.30 -16.37 3.07
CA ALA A 428 -11.48 -15.93 3.81
C ALA A 428 -11.50 -14.48 4.31
N LEU A 429 -11.57 -13.52 3.39
CA LEU A 429 -12.10 -12.18 3.69
C LEU A 429 -13.34 -11.93 2.86
N ARG A 430 -14.51 -12.36 3.38
CA ARG A 430 -15.79 -11.62 3.42
C ARG A 430 -17.05 -12.48 3.61
N SER A 431 -16.96 -13.80 3.75
CA SER A 431 -18.15 -14.67 3.88
C SER A 431 -18.06 -15.67 5.04
N TYR A 432 -17.93 -15.18 6.27
CA TYR A 432 -18.24 -15.99 7.47
C TYR A 432 -19.72 -15.83 7.82
N THR A 433 -20.51 -16.86 7.57
CA THR A 433 -21.91 -16.94 8.01
C THR A 433 -22.01 -17.90 9.19
N VAL A 434 -22.38 -17.38 10.37
CA VAL A 434 -22.71 -18.21 11.52
C VAL A 434 -24.06 -18.87 11.22
N ARG A 435 -24.04 -20.17 10.89
CA ARG A 435 -25.28 -20.95 10.78
C ARG A 435 -25.80 -21.22 12.19
N SER A 436 -26.96 -20.64 12.48
CA SER A 436 -27.72 -20.90 13.70
C SER A 436 -29.15 -21.24 13.31
N ASP A 437 -29.70 -22.27 13.94
CA ASP A 437 -31.07 -22.73 13.72
C ASP A 437 -32.10 -21.70 14.22
N LYS A 438 -31.64 -20.61 14.84
CA LYS A 438 -32.43 -19.48 15.29
C LYS A 438 -32.06 -18.22 14.49
N PRO A 439 -33.02 -17.58 13.79
CA PRO A 439 -32.75 -16.61 12.73
C PRO A 439 -32.08 -15.30 13.19
N VAL A 440 -32.07 -15.03 14.49
CA VAL A 440 -31.59 -13.75 15.06
C VAL A 440 -30.14 -13.85 15.56
N ILE A 441 -29.65 -15.06 15.86
CA ILE A 441 -28.36 -15.24 16.55
C ILE A 441 -27.17 -15.10 15.57
N GLY A 442 -27.28 -15.65 14.36
CA GLY A 442 -26.23 -15.54 13.35
C GLY A 442 -25.86 -14.09 12.99
N PRO A 443 -26.85 -13.22 12.68
CA PRO A 443 -26.62 -11.81 12.39
C PRO A 443 -26.05 -11.01 13.57
N ILE A 444 -26.49 -11.30 14.80
CA ILE A 444 -26.01 -10.61 16.00
C ILE A 444 -24.55 -10.97 16.30
N ILE A 445 -24.15 -12.24 16.20
CA ILE A 445 -22.75 -12.65 16.41
C ILE A 445 -21.84 -12.05 15.32
N ALA A 446 -22.32 -12.00 14.07
CA ALA A 446 -21.59 -11.34 12.98
C ALA A 446 -21.43 -9.82 13.25
N TRP A 447 -22.46 -9.16 13.76
CA TRP A 447 -22.44 -7.73 14.11
C TRP A 447 -21.53 -7.42 15.31
N ILE A 448 -21.58 -8.22 16.38
CA ILE A 448 -20.72 -8.08 17.56
C ILE A 448 -19.26 -8.21 17.18
N ARG A 449 -18.89 -9.23 16.39
CA ARG A 449 -17.49 -9.46 15.98
C ARG A 449 -16.97 -8.35 15.06
N ARG A 450 -17.82 -7.80 14.18
CA ARG A 450 -17.48 -6.71 13.25
C ARG A 450 -17.21 -5.39 13.98
N ASN A 451 -17.86 -5.14 15.12
CA ASN A 451 -17.73 -3.88 15.86
C ASN A 451 -16.78 -3.94 17.07
N LEU A 452 -16.52 -5.11 17.66
CA LEU A 452 -15.62 -5.24 18.82
C LEU A 452 -14.16 -5.55 18.47
N THR A 453 -13.82 -5.85 17.21
CA THR A 453 -12.43 -6.16 16.81
C THR A 453 -11.84 -5.21 15.75
N SER A 454 -12.60 -4.22 15.28
CA SER A 454 -12.20 -3.29 14.22
C SER A 454 -10.90 -2.52 14.53
N HIS A 455 -10.73 -2.10 15.79
CA HIS A 455 -9.57 -1.34 16.26
C HIS A 455 -8.23 -2.13 16.28
N LEU A 456 -8.28 -3.46 16.22
CA LEU A 456 -7.11 -4.33 16.05
C LEU A 456 -6.96 -4.82 14.60
N LYS A 457 -8.04 -4.83 13.83
CA LYS A 457 -8.12 -5.46 12.52
C LYS A 457 -7.58 -4.57 11.40
N GLU A 458 -8.06 -3.33 11.32
CA GLU A 458 -7.71 -2.40 10.23
C GLU A 458 -6.24 -1.93 10.23
N PRO A 459 -5.57 -1.68 11.37
CA PRO A 459 -4.18 -1.19 11.35
C PRO A 459 -3.13 -2.32 11.31
N TYR A 460 -3.47 -3.53 11.76
CA TYR A 460 -2.46 -4.58 12.01
C TYR A 460 -2.73 -5.88 11.27
N VAL A 461 -3.95 -6.40 11.32
CA VAL A 461 -4.27 -7.74 10.79
C VAL A 461 -4.61 -7.68 9.29
N ASP A 462 -5.39 -6.69 8.87
CA ASP A 462 -5.82 -6.54 7.48
C ASP A 462 -4.63 -6.26 6.54
N PRO A 463 -3.64 -5.39 6.88
CA PRO A 463 -2.45 -5.22 6.04
C PRO A 463 -1.57 -6.47 5.94
N ILE A 464 -1.52 -7.29 6.99
CA ILE A 464 -0.73 -8.54 7.00
C ILE A 464 -1.43 -9.61 6.14
N ILE A 465 -2.75 -9.76 6.27
CA ILE A 465 -3.53 -10.69 5.47
C ILE A 465 -3.60 -10.24 4.02
N GLU A 466 -3.75 -8.94 3.74
CA GLU A 466 -3.71 -8.40 2.37
C GLU A 466 -2.33 -8.61 1.73
N ARG A 467 -1.23 -8.42 2.48
CA ARG A 467 0.11 -8.80 2.02
C ARG A 467 0.23 -10.29 1.76
N GLN A 468 -0.31 -11.14 2.63
CA GLN A 468 -0.28 -12.60 2.43
C GLN A 468 -1.09 -13.03 1.20
N VAL A 469 -2.25 -12.41 0.95
CA VAL A 469 -3.06 -12.65 -0.26
C VAL A 469 -2.34 -12.15 -1.51
N GLN A 470 -1.71 -10.98 -1.45
CA GLN A 470 -0.87 -10.47 -2.55
C GLN A 470 0.33 -11.40 -2.83
N VAL A 471 0.97 -11.94 -1.80
CA VAL A 471 2.05 -12.93 -1.94
C VAL A 471 1.52 -14.23 -2.56
N ASN A 472 0.40 -14.77 -2.08
CA ASN A 472 -0.20 -15.98 -2.64
C ASN A 472 -0.56 -15.79 -4.12
N ARG A 473 -1.18 -14.67 -4.48
CA ARG A 473 -1.54 -14.32 -5.87
C ARG A 473 -0.30 -14.16 -6.75
N ARG A 474 0.76 -13.55 -6.22
CA ARG A 474 2.03 -13.42 -6.93
C ARG A 474 2.71 -14.77 -7.14
N VAL A 475 2.69 -15.67 -6.15
CA VAL A 475 3.23 -17.05 -6.31
C VAL A 475 2.45 -17.82 -7.37
N ILE A 476 1.12 -17.72 -7.39
CA ILE A 476 0.29 -18.37 -8.42
C ILE A 476 0.56 -17.78 -9.82
N TRP A 477 0.74 -16.46 -9.91
CA TRP A 477 1.11 -15.79 -11.15
C TRP A 477 2.49 -16.25 -11.66
N GLU A 478 3.49 -16.33 -10.79
CA GLU A 478 4.83 -16.82 -11.14
C GLU A 478 4.80 -18.30 -11.55
N LEU A 479 4.01 -19.16 -10.88
CA LEU A 479 3.82 -20.56 -11.28
C LEU A 479 3.19 -20.68 -12.67
N ARG A 480 2.26 -19.79 -13.01
CA ARG A 480 1.62 -19.73 -14.34
C ARG A 480 2.60 -19.24 -15.41
N ALA A 481 3.45 -18.27 -15.07
CA ALA A 481 4.54 -17.81 -15.93
C ALA A 481 5.59 -18.92 -16.15
N LEU A 482 5.95 -19.66 -15.09
CA LEU A 482 6.88 -20.78 -15.14
C LEU A 482 6.34 -21.93 -16.01
N ASP A 483 5.05 -22.27 -15.91
CA ASP A 483 4.40 -23.26 -16.79
C ASP A 483 4.45 -22.81 -18.26
N GLY A 484 4.27 -21.52 -18.53
CA GLY A 484 4.48 -20.93 -19.86
C GLY A 484 5.92 -21.09 -20.38
N GLN A 485 6.91 -20.88 -19.51
CA GLN A 485 8.33 -21.04 -19.85
C GLN A 485 8.73 -22.51 -20.03
N VAL A 486 8.23 -23.43 -19.19
CA VAL A 486 8.39 -24.88 -19.33
C VAL A 486 7.75 -25.38 -20.62
N ARG A 487 6.62 -24.82 -21.06
CA ARG A 487 6.02 -25.13 -22.37
C ARG A 487 6.84 -24.62 -23.55
N THR A 488 7.50 -23.47 -23.39
CA THR A 488 8.44 -22.94 -24.39
C THR A 488 9.68 -23.83 -24.50
N ALA A 489 10.17 -24.38 -23.37
CA ALA A 489 11.23 -25.39 -23.32
C ALA A 489 10.77 -26.77 -23.85
N ALA A 490 9.51 -27.16 -23.63
CA ALA A 490 8.93 -28.39 -24.17
C ALA A 490 8.67 -28.31 -25.68
N ALA A 491 8.37 -27.13 -26.23
CA ALA A 491 8.31 -26.90 -27.67
C ALA A 491 9.70 -27.04 -28.34
N ALA A 492 10.78 -26.72 -27.62
CA ALA A 492 12.15 -27.01 -28.06
C ALA A 492 12.50 -28.52 -28.02
N SER A 493 11.68 -29.36 -27.38
CA SER A 493 11.88 -30.82 -27.30
C SER A 493 11.35 -31.61 -28.51
N GLU A 494 10.79 -30.94 -29.52
CA GLU A 494 10.30 -31.59 -30.74
C GLU A 494 11.44 -32.14 -31.61
N GLY A 495 12.64 -31.52 -31.55
CA GLY A 495 13.87 -32.04 -32.16
C GLY A 495 14.41 -33.32 -31.50
N TRP A 496 14.08 -33.57 -30.22
CA TRP A 496 14.47 -34.81 -29.52
C TRP A 496 13.66 -36.03 -29.95
N ARG A 497 12.39 -35.85 -30.36
CA ARG A 497 11.56 -36.95 -30.89
C ARG A 497 12.05 -37.42 -32.25
N GLU A 498 12.57 -36.51 -33.07
CA GLU A 498 13.15 -36.83 -34.38
C GLU A 498 14.49 -37.58 -34.24
N HIS A 499 15.30 -37.19 -33.26
CA HIS A 499 16.56 -37.89 -32.91
C HIS A 499 16.33 -39.28 -32.30
N LEU A 500 15.31 -39.43 -31.44
CA LEU A 500 14.88 -40.73 -30.90
C LEU A 500 14.28 -41.65 -31.98
N GLY A 501 13.63 -41.09 -33.00
CA GLY A 501 13.16 -41.82 -34.18
C GLY A 501 14.31 -42.39 -35.01
N GLN A 502 15.39 -41.63 -35.21
CA GLN A 502 16.60 -42.09 -35.90
C GLN A 502 17.35 -43.17 -35.11
N LEU A 503 17.45 -43.01 -33.78
CA LEU A 503 18.04 -44.02 -32.88
C LEU A 503 17.24 -45.33 -32.85
N ARG A 504 15.91 -45.25 -32.90
CA ARG A 504 15.03 -46.42 -32.98
C ARG A 504 15.24 -47.21 -34.28
N GLN A 505 15.38 -46.52 -35.41
CA GLN A 505 15.62 -47.16 -36.71
C GLN A 505 16.99 -47.83 -36.78
N GLN A 506 18.01 -47.24 -36.13
CA GLN A 506 19.32 -47.85 -35.95
C GLN A 506 19.25 -49.09 -35.03
N PHE A 507 18.47 -49.05 -33.97
CA PHE A 507 18.26 -50.17 -33.04
C PHE A 507 17.49 -51.35 -33.68
N GLU A 508 16.50 -51.06 -34.52
CA GLU A 508 15.73 -52.09 -35.26
C GLU A 508 16.60 -52.78 -36.32
N SER A 509 17.54 -52.07 -36.96
CA SER A 509 18.54 -52.66 -37.86
C SER A 509 19.57 -53.55 -37.15
N TRP A 510 19.82 -53.28 -35.86
CA TRP A 510 20.71 -54.05 -34.99
C TRP A 510 20.06 -55.36 -34.49
N MET A 511 18.73 -55.40 -34.38
CA MET A 511 17.95 -56.56 -33.91
C MET A 511 17.69 -57.64 -34.97
N ALA A 512 17.89 -57.35 -36.26
CA ALA A 512 17.59 -58.26 -37.37
C ALA A 512 18.24 -59.68 -37.31
N PRO A 513 19.43 -59.90 -36.68
CA PRO A 513 19.97 -61.27 -36.55
C PRO A 513 19.30 -62.13 -35.46
N HIS A 514 18.47 -61.55 -34.58
CA HIS A 514 17.86 -62.26 -33.44
C HIS A 514 16.48 -62.86 -33.75
N GLN A 515 15.96 -62.68 -34.98
CA GLN A 515 14.67 -63.21 -35.42
C GLN A 515 14.69 -64.72 -35.73
N ALA A 516 15.85 -65.33 -35.99
CA ALA A 516 15.97 -66.78 -36.22
C ALA A 516 15.82 -67.62 -34.93
N GLN A 517 15.94 -67.00 -33.75
CA GLN A 517 15.82 -67.68 -32.45
C GLN A 517 14.37 -67.66 -31.91
N GLN A 518 13.49 -66.86 -32.51
CA GLN A 518 12.11 -66.65 -32.08
C GLN A 518 11.14 -67.70 -32.66
N GLU A 519 11.38 -68.21 -33.86
CA GLU A 519 10.57 -69.27 -34.49
C GLU A 519 10.68 -70.63 -33.76
N GLN A 520 11.80 -70.89 -33.10
CA GLN A 520 12.02 -72.13 -32.33
C GLN A 520 11.31 -72.14 -30.96
N LEU A 521 10.97 -70.97 -30.43
CA LEU A 521 10.25 -70.79 -29.15
C LEU A 521 8.73 -70.85 -29.34
N GLN A 522 8.21 -70.37 -30.48
CA GLN A 522 6.77 -70.42 -30.78
C GLN A 522 6.23 -71.85 -30.98
N ALA A 523 7.00 -72.76 -31.60
CA ALA A 523 6.60 -74.17 -31.75
C ALA A 523 6.47 -74.92 -30.41
N ARG A 524 7.14 -74.43 -29.37
CA ARG A 524 7.21 -75.07 -28.04
C ARG A 524 6.12 -74.58 -27.09
N ILE A 525 5.61 -73.36 -27.32
CA ILE A 525 4.50 -72.75 -26.57
C ILE A 525 3.15 -73.32 -27.02
N GLN A 526 2.99 -73.61 -28.32
CA GLN A 526 1.75 -74.20 -28.86
C GLN A 526 1.46 -75.60 -28.27
N ALA A 527 2.49 -76.44 -28.11
CA ALA A 527 2.38 -77.78 -27.53
C ALA A 527 2.10 -77.78 -26.01
N LEU A 528 2.45 -76.71 -25.30
CA LEU A 528 2.20 -76.55 -23.86
C LEU A 528 0.77 -76.04 -23.58
N SER A 529 0.16 -75.33 -24.53
CA SER A 529 -1.19 -74.76 -24.38
C SER A 529 -2.30 -75.82 -24.47
N GLU A 530 -2.17 -76.82 -25.35
CA GLU A 530 -3.17 -77.89 -25.51
C GLU A 530 -3.19 -78.89 -24.33
N ALA A 531 -2.06 -79.02 -23.64
CA ALA A 531 -1.96 -79.84 -22.42
C ALA A 531 -2.57 -79.16 -21.18
N LEU A 532 -2.58 -77.82 -21.14
CA LEU A 532 -3.05 -77.03 -19.99
C LEU A 532 -4.58 -76.93 -19.91
N GLU A 533 -5.26 -76.90 -21.06
CA GLU A 533 -6.73 -76.80 -21.14
C GLU A 533 -7.44 -78.08 -20.66
N THR A 534 -6.78 -79.23 -20.77
CA THR A 534 -7.31 -80.52 -20.29
C THR A 534 -7.16 -80.68 -18.77
N ASP A 535 -6.18 -80.01 -18.16
CA ASP A 535 -5.89 -80.05 -16.72
C ASP A 535 -6.77 -79.04 -15.93
N LEU A 536 -7.03 -77.87 -16.54
CA LEU A 536 -7.84 -76.78 -15.95
C LEU A 536 -9.32 -77.16 -15.72
N ALA A 537 -9.85 -78.13 -16.47
CA ALA A 537 -11.21 -78.64 -16.30
C ALA A 537 -11.38 -79.53 -15.05
N GLN A 538 -10.30 -80.11 -14.51
CA GLN A 538 -10.33 -80.88 -13.26
C GLN A 538 -10.02 -80.02 -12.01
N THR A 539 -9.22 -78.95 -12.13
CA THR A 539 -8.82 -78.11 -10.98
C THR A 539 -9.90 -77.13 -10.52
N LEU A 540 -10.87 -76.79 -11.38
CA LEU A 540 -12.02 -75.94 -11.04
C LEU A 540 -12.99 -76.58 -10.02
N SER A 541 -12.88 -77.88 -9.76
CA SER A 541 -13.59 -78.54 -8.65
C SER A 541 -12.88 -78.38 -7.28
N SER A 542 -11.66 -77.87 -7.25
CA SER A 542 -10.88 -77.59 -6.03
C SER A 542 -10.71 -76.09 -5.74
N ALA A 543 -11.34 -75.22 -6.55
CA ALA A 543 -11.45 -73.78 -6.33
C ALA A 543 -12.33 -73.38 -5.12
N ALA A 544 -12.72 -74.34 -4.27
CA ALA A 544 -13.39 -74.09 -2.99
C ALA A 544 -12.41 -73.87 -1.82
N ALA A 545 -11.09 -74.06 -2.01
CA ALA A 545 -10.08 -73.86 -0.97
C ALA A 545 -9.34 -72.50 -1.06
N GLU A 546 -9.40 -71.79 -2.18
CA GLU A 546 -8.71 -70.49 -2.37
C GLU A 546 -9.50 -69.26 -1.86
N MET A 547 -10.67 -69.48 -1.24
CA MET A 547 -11.31 -68.47 -0.38
C MET A 547 -10.49 -68.12 0.88
N ALA A 548 -9.34 -68.76 1.11
CA ALA A 548 -8.43 -68.43 2.20
C ALA A 548 -7.48 -67.24 1.92
N HIS A 549 -7.21 -66.89 0.65
CA HIS A 549 -6.28 -65.78 0.32
C HIS A 549 -6.94 -64.41 0.22
N MET A 550 -8.27 -64.34 0.01
CA MET A 550 -9.01 -63.07 0.02
C MET A 550 -9.16 -62.49 1.45
N ASN A 551 -8.92 -63.30 2.49
CA ASN A 551 -8.92 -62.86 3.89
C ASN A 551 -7.66 -62.06 4.31
N GLN A 552 -6.54 -62.12 3.57
CA GLN A 552 -5.36 -61.30 3.90
C GLN A 552 -5.46 -59.84 3.43
N ALA A 553 -6.21 -59.58 2.35
CA ALA A 553 -6.51 -58.21 1.93
C ALA A 553 -7.54 -57.53 2.88
N SER A 554 -8.49 -58.31 3.43
CA SER A 554 -9.46 -57.82 4.41
C SER A 554 -8.80 -57.41 5.74
N ALA A 555 -7.79 -58.18 6.21
CA ALA A 555 -7.08 -57.86 7.45
C ALA A 555 -6.23 -56.56 7.36
N ALA A 556 -5.72 -56.22 6.17
CA ALA A 556 -4.99 -54.97 5.95
C ALA A 556 -5.90 -53.74 5.94
N ILE A 557 -7.13 -53.90 5.43
CA ILE A 557 -8.17 -52.86 5.43
C ILE A 557 -8.71 -52.68 6.86
N GLU A 558 -8.99 -53.76 7.59
CA GLU A 558 -9.40 -53.67 9.00
C GLU A 558 -8.32 -53.05 9.90
N ALA A 559 -7.04 -53.32 9.64
CA ALA A 559 -5.94 -52.69 10.37
C ALA A 559 -5.79 -51.19 10.06
N PHE A 560 -6.12 -50.77 8.84
CA PHE A 560 -6.15 -49.35 8.45
C PHE A 560 -7.35 -48.63 9.07
N GLU A 561 -8.53 -49.23 9.05
CA GLU A 561 -9.74 -48.70 9.69
C GLU A 561 -9.59 -48.61 11.20
N ALA A 562 -8.93 -49.58 11.84
CA ALA A 562 -8.63 -49.52 13.27
C ALA A 562 -7.63 -48.38 13.63
N ARG A 563 -6.64 -48.10 12.76
CA ARG A 563 -5.73 -46.95 12.93
C ARG A 563 -6.43 -45.63 12.68
N ALA A 564 -7.28 -45.56 11.66
CA ALA A 564 -8.09 -44.38 11.37
C ALA A 564 -9.05 -44.07 12.53
N ALA A 565 -9.68 -45.09 13.13
CA ALA A 565 -10.50 -44.93 14.33
C ALA A 565 -9.67 -44.50 15.57
N GLY A 566 -8.42 -44.94 15.68
CA GLY A 566 -7.48 -44.49 16.69
C GLY A 566 -7.11 -43.01 16.54
N TRP A 567 -6.79 -42.58 15.32
CA TRP A 567 -6.57 -41.17 15.00
C TRP A 567 -7.80 -40.32 15.21
N GLN A 568 -8.98 -40.83 14.87
CA GLN A 568 -10.23 -40.11 15.05
C GLN A 568 -10.53 -39.89 16.54
N ARG A 569 -10.31 -40.90 17.39
CA ARG A 569 -10.39 -40.73 18.86
C ARG A 569 -9.32 -39.80 19.42
N GLU A 570 -8.10 -39.84 18.88
CA GLU A 570 -7.03 -38.93 19.31
C GLU A 570 -7.35 -37.48 18.92
N VAL A 571 -7.88 -37.26 17.72
CA VAL A 571 -8.38 -35.95 17.27
C VAL A 571 -9.56 -35.50 18.13
N GLU A 572 -10.54 -36.36 18.41
CA GLU A 572 -11.67 -36.03 19.29
C GLU A 572 -11.22 -35.69 20.71
N THR A 573 -10.26 -36.44 21.26
CA THR A 573 -9.70 -36.20 22.60
C THR A 573 -8.90 -34.90 22.65
N ARG A 574 -8.06 -34.63 21.64
CA ARG A 574 -7.32 -33.36 21.54
C ARG A 574 -8.24 -32.17 21.28
N THR A 575 -9.29 -32.36 20.49
CA THR A 575 -10.29 -31.32 20.22
C THR A 575 -11.09 -31.02 21.49
N ALA A 576 -11.50 -32.03 22.26
CA ALA A 576 -12.15 -31.83 23.55
C ALA A 576 -11.23 -31.15 24.58
N ALA A 577 -9.94 -31.50 24.63
CA ALA A 577 -8.95 -30.85 25.49
C ALA A 577 -8.75 -29.37 25.10
N LEU A 578 -8.66 -29.08 23.80
CA LEU A 578 -8.57 -27.71 23.27
C LEU A 578 -9.86 -26.91 23.50
N GLN A 579 -11.02 -27.56 23.41
CA GLN A 579 -12.31 -26.94 23.72
C GLN A 579 -12.39 -26.54 25.19
N GLN A 580 -11.95 -27.42 26.09
CA GLN A 580 -11.92 -27.17 27.53
C GLN A 580 -10.88 -26.11 27.91
N GLU A 581 -9.71 -26.10 27.25
CA GLU A 581 -8.73 -25.03 27.39
C GLU A 581 -9.30 -23.68 26.91
N HIS A 582 -10.02 -23.68 25.79
CA HIS A 582 -10.66 -22.49 25.23
C HIS A 582 -11.76 -21.96 26.14
N GLU A 583 -12.59 -22.82 26.72
CA GLU A 583 -13.62 -22.43 27.70
C GLU A 583 -12.99 -21.85 28.98
N THR A 584 -11.89 -22.45 29.45
CA THR A 584 -11.16 -21.96 30.63
C THR A 584 -10.51 -20.60 30.35
N ARG A 585 -9.91 -20.42 29.17
CA ARG A 585 -9.31 -19.15 28.74
C ARG A 585 -10.36 -18.08 28.47
N ALA A 586 -11.53 -18.44 27.94
CA ALA A 586 -12.65 -17.53 27.74
C ALA A 586 -13.21 -17.01 29.08
N ALA A 587 -13.35 -17.88 30.08
CA ALA A 587 -13.77 -17.48 31.42
C ALA A 587 -12.74 -16.57 32.12
N ALA A 588 -11.44 -16.87 31.97
CA ALA A 588 -10.35 -16.03 32.47
C ALA A 588 -10.31 -14.66 31.76
N TRP A 589 -10.58 -14.63 30.46
CA TRP A 589 -10.70 -13.41 29.67
C TRP A 589 -11.89 -12.56 30.08
N GLU A 590 -13.07 -13.15 30.32
CA GLU A 590 -14.26 -12.41 30.78
C GLU A 590 -14.03 -11.78 32.17
N GLN A 591 -13.30 -12.46 33.06
CA GLN A 591 -12.89 -11.89 34.35
C GLN A 591 -11.88 -10.76 34.18
N ALA A 592 -10.89 -10.92 33.30
CA ALA A 592 -9.90 -9.88 33.00
C ALA A 592 -10.54 -8.65 32.35
N ASP A 593 -11.52 -8.83 31.47
CA ASP A 593 -12.22 -7.75 30.78
C ASP A 593 -13.13 -6.96 31.74
N LYS A 594 -13.82 -7.65 32.66
CA LYS A 594 -14.56 -6.98 33.76
C LYS A 594 -13.64 -6.22 34.70
N ALA A 595 -12.47 -6.77 35.02
CA ALA A 595 -11.47 -6.08 35.83
C ALA A 595 -10.91 -4.84 35.11
N ARG A 596 -10.69 -4.94 33.79
CA ARG A 596 -10.21 -3.84 32.95
C ARG A 596 -11.24 -2.73 32.81
N ALA A 597 -12.50 -3.05 32.53
CA ALA A 597 -13.58 -2.08 32.43
C ALA A 597 -13.81 -1.31 33.74
N SER A 598 -13.72 -1.97 34.90
CA SER A 598 -13.75 -1.30 36.21
C SER A 598 -12.55 -0.37 36.43
N ARG A 599 -11.37 -0.75 35.93
CA ARG A 599 -10.13 0.04 36.06
C ARG A 599 -10.16 1.28 35.17
N ASP A 600 -10.65 1.13 33.94
CA ASP A 600 -10.80 2.22 32.98
C ASP A 600 -11.87 3.21 33.48
N ALA A 601 -12.98 2.73 34.04
CA ALA A 601 -13.98 3.58 34.67
C ALA A 601 -13.41 4.38 35.87
N ALA A 602 -12.56 3.75 36.69
CA ALA A 602 -11.90 4.43 37.81
C ALA A 602 -10.89 5.48 37.35
N LEU A 603 -10.09 5.20 36.32
CA LEU A 603 -9.16 6.16 35.72
C LEU A 603 -9.89 7.33 35.07
N TRP A 604 -11.02 7.08 34.43
CA TRP A 604 -11.85 8.12 33.81
C TRP A 604 -12.44 9.07 34.87
N ALA A 605 -12.93 8.52 35.99
CA ALA A 605 -13.41 9.32 37.12
C ALA A 605 -12.29 10.16 37.76
N GLN A 606 -11.06 9.62 37.86
CA GLN A 606 -9.90 10.38 38.35
C GLN A 606 -9.53 11.53 37.40
N TRP A 607 -9.60 11.28 36.09
CA TRP A 607 -9.30 12.30 35.09
C TRP A 607 -10.32 13.44 35.06
N GLU A 608 -11.62 13.15 35.25
CA GLU A 608 -12.64 14.19 35.42
C GLU A 608 -12.39 15.07 36.64
N GLN A 609 -11.98 14.48 37.77
CA GLN A 609 -11.61 15.24 38.96
C GLN A 609 -10.41 16.15 38.71
N LEU A 610 -9.41 15.66 37.96
CA LEU A 610 -8.23 16.44 37.59
C LEU A 610 -8.57 17.62 36.67
N ARG A 611 -9.45 17.37 35.69
CA ARG A 611 -9.95 18.40 34.76
C ARG A 611 -10.73 19.47 35.52
N ALA A 612 -11.67 19.08 36.38
CA ALA A 612 -12.45 20.02 37.19
C ALA A 612 -11.54 20.87 38.11
N ALA A 613 -10.48 20.28 38.66
CA ALA A 613 -9.49 21.01 39.47
C ALA A 613 -8.66 22.01 38.63
N HIS A 614 -8.30 21.64 37.40
CA HIS A 614 -7.60 22.51 36.45
C HIS A 614 -8.46 23.71 36.04
N ASP A 615 -9.73 23.48 35.72
CA ASP A 615 -10.67 24.53 35.32
C ASP A 615 -10.87 25.54 36.46
N ALA A 616 -11.01 25.06 37.70
CA ALA A 616 -11.13 25.91 38.88
C ALA A 616 -9.87 26.76 39.15
N LEU A 617 -8.66 26.22 38.91
CA LEU A 617 -7.41 26.96 39.04
C LEU A 617 -7.29 28.05 37.97
N THR A 618 -7.66 27.73 36.74
CA THR A 618 -7.64 28.67 35.61
C THR A 618 -8.59 29.84 35.85
N GLN A 619 -9.82 29.57 36.29
CA GLN A 619 -10.79 30.60 36.63
C GLN A 619 -10.30 31.51 37.78
N ARG A 620 -9.59 30.94 38.75
CA ARG A 620 -9.03 31.72 39.87
C ARG A 620 -7.83 32.55 39.45
N GLN A 621 -7.02 32.07 38.50
CA GLN A 621 -5.92 32.83 37.89
C GLN A 621 -6.45 34.05 37.13
N GLU A 622 -7.54 33.91 36.38
CA GLU A 622 -8.18 35.03 35.67
C GLU A 622 -8.68 36.12 36.64
N VAL A 623 -9.33 35.71 37.74
CA VAL A 623 -9.79 36.66 38.78
C VAL A 623 -8.62 37.41 39.42
N LEU A 624 -7.51 36.71 39.70
CA LEU A 624 -6.31 37.34 40.27
C LEU A 624 -5.62 38.28 39.26
N ALA A 625 -5.59 37.90 37.98
CA ALA A 625 -5.06 38.76 36.92
C ALA A 625 -5.87 40.06 36.79
N GLN A 626 -7.21 39.97 36.90
CA GLN A 626 -8.09 41.13 36.91
C GLN A 626 -7.85 42.01 38.15
N GLN A 627 -7.76 41.41 39.34
CA GLN A 627 -7.45 42.16 40.57
C GLN A 627 -6.08 42.86 40.52
N LEU A 628 -5.09 42.22 39.88
CA LEU A 628 -3.77 42.82 39.62
C LEU A 628 -3.83 43.99 38.64
N ALA A 629 -4.69 43.91 37.63
CA ALA A 629 -4.93 45.00 36.69
C ALA A 629 -5.62 46.19 37.37
N ASP A 630 -6.65 45.93 38.18
CA ASP A 630 -7.37 46.96 38.94
C ASP A 630 -6.45 47.63 39.98
N LEU A 631 -5.58 46.86 40.64
CA LEU A 631 -4.57 47.38 41.57
C LEU A 631 -3.51 48.24 40.85
N ARG A 632 -3.10 47.86 39.63
CA ARG A 632 -2.19 48.68 38.82
C ARG A 632 -2.81 50.01 38.43
N GLN A 633 -4.09 50.00 38.06
CA GLN A 633 -4.83 51.23 37.74
C GLN A 633 -4.95 52.15 38.96
N LEU A 634 -5.24 51.61 40.14
CA LEU A 634 -5.25 52.38 41.40
C LEU A 634 -3.87 52.90 41.81
N LEU A 635 -2.80 52.17 41.48
CA LEU A 635 -1.39 52.56 41.71
C LEU A 635 -1.01 53.80 40.90
N ASP A 636 -1.52 53.91 39.67
CA ASP A 636 -1.30 55.06 38.80
C ASP A 636 -2.09 56.30 39.27
N GLU A 637 -3.20 56.11 39.99
CA GLU A 637 -4.09 57.18 40.44
C GLU A 637 -3.79 57.72 41.86
N ASN A 638 -3.15 56.94 42.76
CA ASN A 638 -2.87 57.39 44.15
C ASN A 638 -1.67 56.68 44.81
N PRO A 639 -0.43 57.17 44.64
CA PRO A 639 0.80 56.46 45.06
C PRO A 639 0.99 56.33 46.59
N GLU A 640 0.27 57.10 47.43
CA GLU A 640 0.42 57.03 48.90
C GLU A 640 -0.53 56.03 49.59
N ALA A 641 -1.63 55.61 48.95
CA ALA A 641 -2.58 54.65 49.53
C ALA A 641 -2.06 53.19 49.52
N VAL A 642 -1.10 52.91 48.64
CA VAL A 642 -0.64 51.56 48.25
C VAL A 642 0.17 50.83 49.32
N ARG A 643 0.69 51.54 50.35
CA ARG A 643 1.51 50.90 51.39
C ARG A 643 0.76 49.98 52.35
N ARG A 644 -0.58 50.01 52.41
CA ARG A 644 -1.37 49.10 53.25
C ARG A 644 -1.77 47.79 52.56
N ASP A 645 -2.00 47.81 51.25
CA ASP A 645 -2.60 46.66 50.53
C ASP A 645 -1.59 45.67 49.95
N VAL A 646 -0.31 46.07 49.81
CA VAL A 646 0.79 45.17 49.39
C VAL A 646 0.97 43.99 50.37
N LYS A 647 0.57 44.13 51.63
CA LYS A 647 0.60 43.03 52.60
C LYS A 647 -0.47 41.98 52.30
N ALA A 648 -1.69 42.39 51.94
CA ALA A 648 -2.80 41.49 51.62
C ALA A 648 -2.53 40.68 50.34
N VAL A 649 -1.93 41.30 49.33
CA VAL A 649 -1.55 40.62 48.07
C VAL A 649 -0.39 39.64 48.31
N ARG A 650 0.59 39.99 49.15
CA ARG A 650 1.70 39.08 49.51
C ARG A 650 1.21 37.90 50.35
N GLU A 651 0.24 38.10 51.24
CA GLU A 651 -0.42 37.01 52.00
C GLU A 651 -1.27 36.11 51.08
N ALA A 652 -1.98 36.68 50.09
CA ALA A 652 -2.74 35.90 49.11
C ALA A 652 -1.84 35.07 48.15
N LEU A 653 -0.72 35.64 47.70
CA LEU A 653 0.28 34.93 46.87
C LEU A 653 1.03 33.85 47.66
N GLY A 654 1.28 34.08 48.95
CA GLY A 654 1.82 33.06 49.86
C GLY A 654 0.86 31.88 50.03
N GLY A 655 -0.44 32.17 50.23
CA GLY A 655 -1.48 31.15 50.32
C GLY A 655 -1.60 30.28 49.07
N LEU A 656 -1.41 30.85 47.87
CA LEU A 656 -1.38 30.10 46.61
C LEU A 656 -0.20 29.13 46.51
N SER A 657 0.97 29.53 47.00
CA SER A 657 2.15 28.66 47.01
C SER A 657 1.96 27.46 47.94
N ASP A 658 1.37 27.69 49.13
CA ASP A 658 1.12 26.65 50.12
C ASP A 658 -0.02 25.71 49.70
N GLU A 659 -1.10 26.26 49.12
CA GLU A 659 -2.23 25.48 48.62
C GLU A 659 -1.86 24.65 47.38
N MET A 660 -1.01 25.19 46.50
CA MET A 660 -0.48 24.48 45.34
C MET A 660 0.54 23.41 45.74
N SER A 661 1.34 23.65 46.79
CA SER A 661 2.23 22.64 47.36
C SER A 661 1.46 21.50 48.03
N GLN A 662 0.42 21.80 48.81
CA GLN A 662 -0.46 20.77 49.40
C GLN A 662 -1.22 19.97 48.33
N ARG A 663 -1.69 20.62 47.25
CA ARG A 663 -2.35 19.92 46.14
C ARG A 663 -1.39 19.09 45.29
N LEU A 664 -0.15 19.55 45.08
CA LEU A 664 0.91 18.77 44.43
C LEU A 664 1.33 17.57 45.29
N GLU A 665 1.37 17.73 46.61
CA GLU A 665 1.67 16.64 47.54
C GLU A 665 0.53 15.61 47.55
N GLN A 666 -0.73 16.05 47.61
CA GLN A 666 -1.92 15.20 47.45
C GLN A 666 -1.98 14.51 46.09
N LEU A 667 -1.66 15.21 44.99
CA LEU A 667 -1.53 14.63 43.66
C LEU A 667 -0.40 13.61 43.60
N SER A 668 0.74 13.85 44.26
CA SER A 668 1.83 12.87 44.34
C SER A 668 1.44 11.63 45.15
N THR A 669 0.52 11.78 46.13
CA THR A 669 0.03 10.65 46.93
C THR A 669 -1.07 9.87 46.20
N LEU A 670 -1.86 10.54 45.36
CA LEU A 670 -2.84 9.95 44.44
C LEU A 670 -2.18 9.28 43.21
N LEU A 671 -1.06 9.82 42.75
CA LEU A 671 -0.25 9.30 41.64
C LEU A 671 0.86 8.35 42.10
N ALA A 672 1.11 8.25 43.41
CA ALA A 672 1.94 7.20 43.96
C ALA A 672 1.27 5.85 43.62
N PRO A 673 2.00 4.89 43.04
CA PRO A 673 1.41 3.62 42.59
C PRO A 673 0.85 2.87 43.79
N SER A 674 -0.46 3.00 44.01
CA SER A 674 -1.21 2.22 44.95
C SER A 674 -1.62 0.93 44.24
N GLY A 675 -0.72 -0.05 44.31
CA GLY A 675 -0.95 -1.40 43.83
C GLY A 675 0.26 -1.95 43.11
N GLN A 676 1.03 -2.77 43.82
CA GLN A 676 1.85 -3.80 43.18
C GLN A 676 0.94 -4.60 42.24
N ILE A 677 1.21 -4.54 40.95
CA ILE A 677 0.66 -5.49 39.99
C ILE A 677 1.48 -6.76 40.18
N GLU A 678 0.95 -7.75 40.90
CA GLU A 678 1.42 -9.12 40.72
C GLU A 678 0.99 -9.56 39.30
N GLY A 679 1.96 -9.57 38.38
CA GLY A 679 1.80 -9.99 36.99
C GLY A 679 1.96 -8.87 35.95
N GLY A 680 3.11 -8.19 35.93
CA GLY A 680 3.51 -7.33 34.80
C GLY A 680 3.96 -8.15 33.58
N PHE A 681 4.03 -7.53 32.39
CA PHE A 681 4.66 -8.12 31.20
C PHE A 681 6.11 -8.49 31.55
N ASN A 682 6.38 -9.78 31.70
CA ASN A 682 7.71 -10.27 32.04
C ASN A 682 8.53 -10.30 30.74
N TYR A 683 9.29 -9.23 30.51
CA TYR A 683 10.15 -9.06 29.34
C TYR A 683 11.15 -10.21 29.21
N PHE A 684 11.70 -10.68 30.33
CA PHE A 684 12.60 -11.85 30.36
C PHE A 684 11.95 -13.13 29.82
N LEU A 685 10.73 -13.49 30.25
CA LEU A 685 10.02 -14.68 29.77
C LEU A 685 9.61 -14.56 28.29
N HIS A 686 9.29 -13.35 27.83
CA HIS A 686 8.97 -13.09 26.43
C HIS A 686 10.23 -13.14 25.55
N ALA A 687 11.34 -12.52 25.99
CA ALA A 687 12.62 -12.56 25.32
C ALA A 687 13.24 -13.98 25.32
N ASP A 688 13.00 -14.81 26.34
CA ASP A 688 13.40 -16.22 26.36
C ASP A 688 12.52 -17.11 25.46
N ALA A 689 11.24 -16.76 25.29
CA ALA A 689 10.32 -17.47 24.40
C ALA A 689 10.52 -17.11 22.91
N VAL A 690 10.98 -15.89 22.63
CA VAL A 690 11.21 -15.36 21.26
C VAL A 690 12.68 -15.46 20.85
N GLY A 691 13.61 -15.32 21.81
CA GLY A 691 15.04 -15.45 21.63
C GLY A 691 15.42 -16.92 21.42
N GLY A 692 16.08 -17.21 20.31
CA GLY A 692 16.46 -18.58 19.94
C GLY A 692 17.28 -19.30 21.02
N ARG A 693 17.47 -20.62 20.85
CA ARG A 693 18.16 -21.44 21.86
C ARG A 693 19.55 -20.86 22.22
N PRO A 694 19.90 -20.71 23.50
CA PRO A 694 21.13 -20.02 23.92
C PRO A 694 22.43 -20.57 23.33
N ASP A 695 22.50 -21.88 23.05
CA ASP A 695 23.63 -22.54 22.40
C ASP A 695 23.84 -22.08 20.94
N ILE A 696 22.75 -21.85 20.21
CA ILE A 696 22.77 -21.35 18.83
C ILE A 696 23.15 -19.86 18.83
N VAL A 697 22.52 -19.05 19.68
CA VAL A 697 22.82 -17.61 19.81
C VAL A 697 24.30 -17.39 20.13
N ARG A 698 24.86 -18.23 21.01
CA ARG A 698 26.28 -18.21 21.34
C ARG A 698 27.18 -18.46 20.12
N GLN A 699 26.87 -19.47 19.30
CA GLN A 699 27.66 -19.78 18.09
C GLN A 699 27.61 -18.65 17.07
N VAL A 700 26.44 -18.02 16.94
CA VAL A 700 26.19 -16.93 16.00
C VAL A 700 26.94 -15.66 16.42
N TYR A 701 27.01 -15.33 17.71
CA TYR A 701 27.69 -14.11 18.20
C TYR A 701 29.19 -14.27 18.48
N ALA A 702 29.69 -15.50 18.59
CA ALA A 702 31.12 -15.77 18.84
C ALA A 702 32.09 -15.05 17.88
N PRO A 703 31.83 -14.94 16.56
CA PRO A 703 32.71 -14.22 15.64
C PRO A 703 32.86 -12.72 15.97
N LEU A 704 31.88 -12.10 16.63
CA LEU A 704 31.91 -10.67 16.95
C LEU A 704 32.89 -10.33 18.08
N VAL A 705 33.25 -11.32 18.92
CA VAL A 705 34.22 -11.17 20.01
C VAL A 705 35.58 -10.71 19.50
N GLU A 706 35.97 -11.17 18.32
CA GLU A 706 37.26 -10.82 17.71
C GLU A 706 37.41 -9.31 17.50
N ARG A 707 36.30 -8.60 17.24
CA ARG A 707 36.28 -7.15 17.06
C ARG A 707 36.73 -6.40 18.32
N PHE A 708 36.64 -7.04 19.48
CA PHE A 708 36.96 -6.45 20.79
C PHE A 708 38.29 -6.94 21.40
N ARG A 709 39.07 -7.78 20.70
CA ARG A 709 40.29 -8.42 21.25
C ARG A 709 41.30 -7.42 21.86
N HIS A 710 41.34 -6.20 21.36
CA HIS A 710 42.26 -5.15 21.82
C HIS A 710 41.58 -4.05 22.65
N ALA A 711 40.28 -4.18 22.95
CA ALA A 711 39.56 -3.19 23.72
C ALA A 711 39.94 -3.30 25.21
N PRO A 712 40.37 -2.21 25.87
CA PRO A 712 40.74 -2.23 27.29
C PRO A 712 39.55 -2.43 28.25
N GLY A 713 38.31 -2.34 27.73
CA GLY A 713 37.08 -2.56 28.48
C GLY A 713 35.86 -2.40 27.58
N VAL A 714 34.98 -3.40 27.57
CA VAL A 714 33.76 -3.42 26.72
C VAL A 714 32.52 -3.27 27.58
N VAL A 715 31.59 -2.41 27.17
CA VAL A 715 30.24 -2.41 27.74
C VAL A 715 29.28 -3.11 26.79
N ASP A 716 28.49 -4.03 27.34
CA ASP A 716 27.36 -4.68 26.68
C ASP A 716 26.07 -3.97 27.12
N LEU A 717 25.48 -3.18 26.22
CA LEU A 717 24.27 -2.40 26.48
C LEU A 717 23.06 -3.21 26.04
N GLY A 718 22.11 -3.44 26.95
CA GLY A 718 21.02 -4.40 26.74
C GLY A 718 21.53 -5.84 26.79
N CYS A 719 22.32 -6.18 27.82
CA CYS A 719 23.05 -7.45 27.85
C CYS A 719 22.17 -8.69 28.03
N GLY A 720 20.89 -8.52 28.41
CA GLY A 720 19.90 -9.57 28.58
C GLY A 720 20.43 -10.72 29.47
N PRO A 721 20.32 -11.99 29.03
CA PRO A 721 20.80 -13.14 29.80
C PRO A 721 22.34 -13.28 29.87
N GLY A 722 23.09 -12.32 29.30
CA GLY A 722 24.54 -12.21 29.43
C GLY A 722 25.35 -13.13 28.51
N ILE A 723 24.76 -13.63 27.42
CA ILE A 723 25.43 -14.58 26.52
C ILE A 723 26.72 -13.98 25.92
N PHE A 724 26.68 -12.71 25.50
CA PHE A 724 27.85 -12.05 24.92
C PHE A 724 28.90 -11.69 25.98
N LEU A 725 28.49 -11.31 27.20
CA LEU A 725 29.41 -11.16 28.34
C LEU A 725 30.13 -12.47 28.70
N GLU A 726 29.47 -13.63 28.61
CA GLU A 726 30.12 -14.93 28.80
C GLU A 726 31.19 -15.19 27.73
N LEU A 727 30.91 -14.84 26.47
CA LEU A 727 31.86 -14.94 25.35
C LEU A 727 33.07 -14.01 25.55
N LEU A 728 32.85 -12.76 25.97
CA LEU A 728 33.93 -11.81 26.27
C LEU A 728 34.81 -12.29 27.43
N ARG A 729 34.19 -12.82 28.51
CA ARG A 729 34.90 -13.38 29.66
C ARG A 729 35.76 -14.58 29.27
N GLU A 730 35.26 -15.47 28.43
CA GLU A 730 36.03 -16.62 27.92
C GLU A 730 37.20 -16.21 27.04
N ALA A 731 37.07 -15.11 26.30
CA ALA A 731 38.17 -14.52 25.53
C ALA A 731 39.14 -13.68 26.38
N GLY A 732 38.88 -13.53 27.69
CA GLY A 732 39.72 -12.74 28.61
C GLY A 732 39.61 -11.23 28.40
N ILE A 733 38.52 -10.75 27.78
CA ILE A 733 38.28 -9.33 27.52
C ILE A 733 37.52 -8.74 28.73
N PRO A 734 38.05 -7.69 29.39
CA PRO A 734 37.34 -7.04 30.49
C PRO A 734 36.01 -6.44 30.00
N SER A 735 34.91 -6.79 30.66
CA SER A 735 33.59 -6.30 30.25
C SER A 735 32.60 -6.22 31.41
N TYR A 736 31.60 -5.34 31.26
CA TYR A 736 30.43 -5.29 32.13
C TYR A 736 29.15 -5.06 31.31
N GLY A 737 28.01 -5.50 31.82
CA GLY A 737 26.71 -5.31 31.19
C GLY A 737 25.86 -4.22 31.83
N VAL A 738 24.94 -3.68 31.06
CA VAL A 738 23.89 -2.75 31.52
C VAL A 738 22.56 -3.24 30.96
N ASP A 739 21.58 -3.44 31.82
CA ASP A 739 20.23 -3.80 31.42
C ASP A 739 19.19 -3.15 32.33
N LEU A 740 17.99 -2.92 31.82
CA LEU A 740 16.86 -2.41 32.61
C LEU A 740 16.10 -3.54 33.31
N ASP A 741 16.14 -4.75 32.75
CA ASP A 741 15.37 -5.90 33.21
C ASP A 741 16.01 -6.58 34.44
N GLU A 742 15.26 -6.65 35.53
CA GLU A 742 15.73 -7.19 36.81
C GLU A 742 16.07 -8.68 36.72
N ASP A 743 15.25 -9.47 36.04
CA ASP A 743 15.41 -10.93 35.91
C ASP A 743 16.68 -11.28 35.11
N SER A 744 16.95 -10.57 34.02
CA SER A 744 18.18 -10.65 33.22
C SER A 744 19.43 -10.32 34.05
N VAL A 745 19.37 -9.25 34.83
CA VAL A 745 20.45 -8.83 35.73
C VAL A 745 20.69 -9.88 36.82
N LEU A 746 19.63 -10.40 37.43
CA LEU A 746 19.72 -11.46 38.45
C LEU A 746 20.35 -12.74 37.87
N LEU A 747 19.97 -13.14 36.66
CA LEU A 747 20.55 -14.29 35.96
C LEU A 747 22.05 -14.07 35.69
N CYS A 748 22.43 -12.90 35.18
CA CYS A 748 23.83 -12.55 34.93
C CYS A 748 24.68 -12.56 36.21
N ARG A 749 24.15 -12.01 37.31
CA ARG A 749 24.81 -12.04 38.63
C ARG A 749 24.98 -13.48 39.13
N LYS A 750 23.99 -14.34 38.93
CA LYS A 750 24.07 -15.78 39.26
C LYS A 750 25.15 -16.50 38.44
N LYS A 751 25.41 -16.07 37.20
CA LYS A 751 26.51 -16.53 36.35
C LYS A 751 27.87 -15.90 36.71
N GLY A 752 27.92 -15.02 37.71
CA GLY A 752 29.14 -14.32 38.14
C GLY A 752 29.62 -13.28 37.12
N LEU A 753 28.71 -12.64 36.38
CA LEU A 753 29.01 -11.56 35.44
C LEU A 753 28.84 -10.19 36.13
N ASP A 754 29.66 -9.21 35.76
CA ASP A 754 29.53 -7.82 36.22
C ASP A 754 28.41 -7.13 35.42
N VAL A 755 27.29 -6.83 36.07
CA VAL A 755 26.11 -6.23 35.44
C VAL A 755 25.44 -5.19 36.34
N ARG A 756 24.95 -4.12 35.72
CA ARG A 756 24.28 -2.98 36.37
C ARG A 756 22.84 -2.88 35.88
N GLN A 757 21.92 -2.65 36.82
CA GLN A 757 20.51 -2.45 36.51
C GLN A 757 20.25 -0.94 36.34
N GLU A 758 20.38 -0.43 35.13
CA GLU A 758 20.33 1.02 34.83
C GLU A 758 19.75 1.27 33.43
N ASP A 759 19.15 2.44 33.19
CA ASP A 759 18.80 2.88 31.83
C ASP A 759 20.09 3.10 31.02
N LEU A 760 20.16 2.53 29.83
CA LEU A 760 21.37 2.55 29.00
C LEU A 760 21.83 3.97 28.62
N LEU A 761 20.93 4.93 28.39
CA LEU A 761 21.31 6.30 28.04
C LEU A 761 21.75 7.07 29.29
N ALA A 762 21.05 6.90 30.40
CA ALA A 762 21.45 7.47 31.69
C ALA A 762 22.83 6.95 32.11
N HIS A 763 23.07 5.64 31.92
CA HIS A 763 24.36 5.02 32.15
C HIS A 763 25.45 5.64 31.27
N LEU A 764 25.25 5.64 29.95
CA LEU A 764 26.20 6.22 29.01
C LEU A 764 26.49 7.70 29.33
N ALA A 765 25.47 8.48 29.69
CA ALA A 765 25.63 9.89 30.05
C ALA A 765 26.52 10.07 31.28
N ALA A 766 26.39 9.21 32.29
CA ALA A 766 27.13 9.25 33.55
C ALA A 766 28.58 8.75 33.43
N VAL A 767 28.86 7.85 32.50
CA VAL A 767 30.21 7.36 32.22
C VAL A 767 31.10 8.53 31.73
N PRO A 768 32.37 8.65 32.16
CA PRO A 768 33.25 9.70 31.66
C PRO A 768 33.45 9.66 30.13
N ASP A 769 33.72 10.81 29.52
CA ASP A 769 34.03 10.86 28.10
C ASP A 769 35.36 10.15 27.81
N LYS A 770 35.44 9.43 26.68
CA LYS A 770 36.63 8.68 26.25
C LYS A 770 37.15 7.68 27.31
N SER A 771 36.25 6.97 27.99
CA SER A 771 36.62 5.95 28.98
C SER A 771 36.28 4.52 28.58
N LEU A 772 35.47 4.31 27.54
CA LEU A 772 35.06 2.97 27.10
C LEU A 772 35.97 2.46 25.97
N GLY A 773 36.48 1.25 26.12
CA GLY A 773 37.34 0.59 25.14
C GLY A 773 36.57 0.02 23.94
N GLY A 774 35.31 -0.35 24.13
CA GLY A 774 34.40 -0.82 23.10
C GLY A 774 32.95 -0.80 23.59
N ILE A 775 32.00 -0.72 22.67
CA ILE A 775 30.56 -0.80 22.96
C ILE A 775 29.95 -1.88 22.07
N TYR A 776 29.21 -2.79 22.69
CA TYR A 776 28.35 -3.75 22.01
C TYR A 776 26.90 -3.48 22.39
N ALA A 777 26.00 -3.54 21.42
CA ALA A 777 24.56 -3.52 21.67
C ALA A 777 23.85 -4.38 20.62
N ALA A 778 23.20 -5.44 21.05
CA ALA A 778 22.41 -6.30 20.18
C ALA A 778 20.94 -6.18 20.53
N HIS A 779 20.11 -6.03 19.51
CA HIS A 779 18.68 -5.85 19.64
C HIS A 779 18.26 -4.73 20.59
N VAL A 780 18.91 -3.56 20.45
CA VAL A 780 18.63 -2.37 21.27
C VAL A 780 18.10 -1.22 20.42
N VAL A 781 18.73 -0.98 19.28
CA VAL A 781 18.48 0.22 18.47
C VAL A 781 17.07 0.26 17.89
N GLU A 782 16.48 -0.90 17.61
CA GLU A 782 15.11 -1.05 17.10
C GLU A 782 14.01 -0.77 18.15
N HIS A 783 14.37 -0.73 19.43
CA HIS A 783 13.46 -0.33 20.52
C HIS A 783 13.52 1.17 20.80
N LEU A 784 14.53 1.88 20.29
CA LEU A 784 14.71 3.31 20.54
C LEU A 784 13.89 4.16 19.55
N PRO A 785 13.05 5.10 20.04
CA PRO A 785 12.45 6.13 19.19
C PRO A 785 13.52 6.97 18.48
N ALA A 786 13.20 7.54 17.32
CA ALA A 786 14.18 8.23 16.47
C ALA A 786 15.04 9.29 17.21
N PRO A 787 14.51 10.15 18.09
CA PRO A 787 15.33 11.12 18.83
C PRO A 787 16.31 10.46 19.82
N ARG A 788 15.86 9.40 20.53
CA ARG A 788 16.70 8.66 21.48
C ARG A 788 17.77 7.83 20.77
N LEU A 789 17.48 7.32 19.57
CA LEU A 789 18.45 6.62 18.74
C LEU A 789 19.59 7.55 18.27
N TRP A 790 19.26 8.80 17.94
CA TRP A 790 20.26 9.81 17.60
C TRP A 790 21.13 10.17 18.82
N GLU A 791 20.51 10.39 19.98
CA GLU A 791 21.21 10.62 21.25
C GLU A 791 22.13 9.44 21.63
N PHE A 792 21.65 8.20 21.45
CA PHE A 792 22.42 6.98 21.67
C PHE A 792 23.72 6.98 20.85
N ALA A 793 23.64 7.22 19.53
CA ALA A 793 24.81 7.26 18.67
C ALA A 793 25.80 8.37 19.08
N GLN A 794 25.30 9.55 19.47
CA GLN A 794 26.13 10.65 19.97
C GLN A 794 26.86 10.30 21.26
N LEU A 795 26.16 9.67 22.21
CA LEU A 795 26.75 9.24 23.47
C LEU A 795 27.77 8.13 23.24
N CYS A 796 27.45 7.11 22.46
CA CYS A 796 28.40 6.06 22.09
C CYS A 796 29.68 6.63 21.50
N HIS A 797 29.57 7.54 20.52
CA HIS A 797 30.73 8.21 19.94
C HIS A 797 31.49 9.01 21.00
N ARG A 798 30.83 9.76 21.87
CA ARG A 798 31.49 10.59 22.89
C ARG A 798 32.26 9.77 23.92
N LYS A 799 31.69 8.65 24.38
CA LYS A 799 32.18 7.84 25.49
C LYS A 799 33.28 6.84 25.09
N LEU A 800 33.33 6.42 23.82
CA LEU A 800 34.38 5.54 23.31
C LEU A 800 35.78 6.20 23.31
N LEU A 801 36.82 5.39 23.52
CA LEU A 801 38.21 5.73 23.24
C LEU A 801 38.43 5.83 21.72
N TYR A 802 39.45 6.60 21.30
CA TYR A 802 39.84 6.63 19.89
C TYR A 802 40.30 5.25 19.44
N GLY A 803 39.82 4.79 18.29
CA GLY A 803 40.04 3.41 17.83
C GLY A 803 39.14 2.37 18.52
N GLY A 804 38.27 2.78 19.45
CA GLY A 804 37.33 1.87 20.11
C GLY A 804 36.21 1.43 19.16
N PRO A 805 35.93 0.11 19.06
CA PRO A 805 34.87 -0.40 18.22
C PRO A 805 33.48 -0.19 18.85
N LEU A 806 32.52 0.15 18.00
CA LEU A 806 31.08 0.05 18.23
C LEU A 806 30.54 -1.07 17.36
N VAL A 807 29.87 -2.06 17.95
CA VAL A 807 29.19 -3.13 17.22
C VAL A 807 27.71 -3.10 17.59
N LEU A 808 26.87 -2.89 16.57
CA LEU A 808 25.42 -2.89 16.70
C LEU A 808 24.84 -4.08 15.93
N VAL A 809 23.97 -4.85 16.56
CA VAL A 809 23.22 -5.95 15.92
C VAL A 809 21.73 -5.61 16.00
N THR A 810 21.03 -5.71 14.88
CA THR A 810 19.58 -5.41 14.79
C THR A 810 18.95 -6.23 13.66
N PRO A 811 17.64 -6.53 13.68
CA PRO A 811 16.97 -7.29 12.64
C PRO A 811 17.20 -6.67 11.26
N ASN A 812 17.55 -7.50 10.29
CA ASN A 812 17.91 -7.07 8.94
C ASN A 812 16.68 -6.64 8.14
N ALA A 813 16.31 -5.37 8.24
CA ALA A 813 15.18 -4.80 7.51
C ALA A 813 15.35 -4.75 5.98
N ALA A 814 16.52 -5.15 5.43
CA ALA A 814 16.70 -5.34 4.00
C ALA A 814 16.20 -6.71 3.49
N SER A 815 15.86 -7.65 4.38
CA SER A 815 15.30 -8.97 4.06
C SER A 815 13.82 -9.04 4.47
N LEU A 816 12.94 -9.41 3.53
CA LEU A 816 11.48 -9.43 3.76
C LEU A 816 11.02 -10.50 4.76
N SER A 817 11.69 -11.65 4.80
CA SER A 817 11.40 -12.75 5.73
C SER A 817 11.49 -12.34 7.20
N ILE A 818 12.26 -11.30 7.51
CA ILE A 818 12.48 -10.82 8.88
C ILE A 818 11.24 -10.24 9.53
N PHE A 819 10.35 -9.65 8.73
CA PHE A 819 9.06 -9.18 9.25
C PHE A 819 8.19 -10.34 9.75
N TYR A 820 8.26 -11.51 9.10
CA TYR A 820 7.49 -12.68 9.51
C TYR A 820 8.20 -13.50 10.61
N HIS A 821 9.52 -13.68 10.52
CA HIS A 821 10.25 -14.61 11.37
C HIS A 821 10.84 -14.02 12.65
N THR A 822 11.06 -12.70 12.72
CA THR A 822 11.85 -12.11 13.82
C THR A 822 11.27 -10.78 14.32
N PHE A 823 11.09 -9.80 13.44
CA PHE A 823 10.79 -8.42 13.84
C PHE A 823 9.42 -8.29 14.53
N TYR A 824 8.33 -8.82 13.99
CA TYR A 824 7.00 -8.67 14.64
C TYR A 824 6.73 -9.71 15.75
N LYS A 825 7.65 -10.65 16.00
CA LYS A 825 7.54 -11.57 17.15
C LYS A 825 7.84 -10.87 18.46
N ASP A 826 8.73 -9.89 18.45
CA ASP A 826 8.96 -9.06 19.62
C ASP A 826 8.03 -7.85 19.61
N LEU A 827 7.04 -7.88 20.51
CA LEU A 827 6.04 -6.82 20.66
C LEU A 827 6.62 -5.49 21.16
N THR A 828 7.88 -5.46 21.60
CA THR A 828 8.55 -4.26 22.11
C THR A 828 9.34 -3.51 21.03
N HIS A 829 9.46 -4.04 19.82
CA HIS A 829 10.11 -3.33 18.70
C HIS A 829 9.32 -2.08 18.31
N ASN A 830 10.02 -0.97 18.10
CA ASN A 830 9.41 0.29 17.68
C ASN A 830 9.36 0.41 16.15
N LYS A 831 10.50 0.23 15.49
CA LYS A 831 10.61 0.36 14.03
C LYS A 831 11.76 -0.48 13.45
N PRO A 832 11.60 -1.02 12.23
CA PRO A 832 12.69 -1.66 11.52
C PRO A 832 13.70 -0.59 11.08
N ILE A 833 14.99 -0.88 11.21
CA ILE A 833 16.06 0.04 10.82
C ILE A 833 16.81 -0.54 9.63
N HIS A 834 16.70 0.13 8.47
CA HIS A 834 17.40 -0.30 7.27
C HIS A 834 18.93 -0.19 7.46
N PRO A 835 19.74 -1.17 6.98
CA PRO A 835 21.20 -1.15 7.15
C PRO A 835 21.87 0.16 6.70
N GLN A 836 21.42 0.73 5.57
CA GLN A 836 21.95 2.01 5.08
C GLN A 836 21.58 3.21 5.97
N ALA A 837 20.42 3.18 6.62
CA ALA A 837 20.03 4.21 7.58
C ALA A 837 20.88 4.12 8.86
N LEU A 838 21.20 2.89 9.29
CA LEU A 838 22.11 2.65 10.41
C LEU A 838 23.53 3.12 10.08
N GLN A 839 24.02 2.85 8.87
CA GLN A 839 25.30 3.38 8.39
C GLN A 839 25.33 4.91 8.41
N PHE A 840 24.31 5.55 7.82
CA PHE A 840 24.19 7.01 7.81
C PHE A 840 24.21 7.59 9.23
N LEU A 841 23.45 6.99 10.17
CA LEU A 841 23.41 7.42 11.56
C LEU A 841 24.82 7.44 12.20
N LEU A 842 25.60 6.38 11.97
CA LEU A 842 26.94 6.27 12.55
C LEU A 842 27.92 7.27 11.91
N GLU A 843 27.92 7.38 10.58
CA GLU A 843 28.77 8.33 9.85
C GLU A 843 28.46 9.78 10.21
N ALA A 844 27.17 10.13 10.29
CA ALA A 844 26.73 11.47 10.68
C ALA A 844 27.14 11.87 12.10
N ASN A 845 27.33 10.88 12.98
CA ASN A 845 27.76 11.09 14.37
C ASN A 845 29.28 10.98 14.58
N GLY A 846 30.05 10.88 13.48
CA GLY A 846 31.51 11.00 13.49
C GLY A 846 32.28 9.69 13.51
N PHE A 847 31.59 8.54 13.49
CA PHE A 847 32.25 7.25 13.35
C PHE A 847 32.86 7.06 11.95
N ARG A 848 33.92 6.25 11.88
CA ARG A 848 34.63 5.90 10.65
C ARG A 848 34.71 4.40 10.47
N ARG A 849 35.04 3.96 9.25
CA ARG A 849 35.15 2.54 8.87
C ARG A 849 33.88 1.77 9.24
N VAL A 850 32.73 2.33 8.88
CA VAL A 850 31.43 1.68 9.11
C VAL A 850 31.32 0.51 8.14
N GLU A 851 31.36 -0.70 8.68
CA GLU A 851 31.24 -1.96 7.97
C GLU A 851 29.87 -2.57 8.26
N LEU A 852 29.08 -2.80 7.21
CA LEU A 852 27.83 -3.56 7.30
C LEU A 852 28.11 -5.00 6.91
N SER A 853 27.70 -5.92 7.78
CA SER A 853 27.71 -7.36 7.52
C SER A 853 26.42 -7.99 7.99
N SER A 854 26.13 -9.21 7.55
CA SER A 854 24.98 -9.97 8.00
C SER A 854 25.36 -11.11 8.95
N LEU A 855 24.40 -11.54 9.75
CA LEU A 855 24.54 -12.59 10.75
C LEU A 855 23.22 -13.38 10.84
N SER A 856 23.24 -14.55 11.48
CA SER A 856 22.06 -15.40 11.66
C SER A 856 21.44 -15.85 10.32
N PRO A 857 22.13 -16.72 9.55
CA PRO A 857 21.67 -17.10 8.23
C PRO A 857 20.29 -17.75 8.26
N MET A 858 19.50 -17.50 7.21
CA MET A 858 18.22 -18.18 7.03
C MET A 858 18.46 -19.67 6.71
N PRO A 859 17.66 -20.61 7.27
CA PRO A 859 17.75 -22.02 6.91
C PRO A 859 17.68 -22.23 5.39
N GLU A 860 18.55 -23.07 4.85
CA GLU A 860 18.65 -23.29 3.40
C GLU A 860 17.36 -23.87 2.81
N GLU A 861 16.59 -24.61 3.62
CA GLU A 861 15.31 -25.19 3.21
C GLU A 861 14.24 -24.14 2.89
N LEU A 862 14.44 -22.90 3.34
CA LEU A 862 13.55 -21.77 3.04
C LEU A 862 14.00 -20.99 1.81
N LYS A 863 15.23 -21.19 1.32
CA LYS A 863 15.76 -20.51 0.13
C LYS A 863 15.34 -21.25 -1.14
N LEU A 864 15.26 -20.52 -2.23
CA LEU A 864 15.04 -21.11 -3.55
C LEU A 864 16.30 -21.85 -3.99
N ASP A 865 16.14 -23.11 -4.43
CA ASP A 865 17.22 -23.93 -4.94
C ASP A 865 17.82 -23.32 -6.22
N LEU A 866 19.14 -23.36 -6.31
CA LEU A 866 19.86 -23.00 -7.53
C LEU A 866 19.90 -24.21 -8.48
N LEU A 867 19.83 -23.94 -9.77
CA LEU A 867 19.96 -24.95 -10.81
C LEU A 867 21.38 -25.51 -10.84
N ASP A 868 21.50 -26.82 -10.98
CA ASP A 868 22.78 -27.45 -11.24
C ASP A 868 23.20 -27.17 -12.69
N VAL A 869 24.23 -26.33 -12.82
CA VAL A 869 24.75 -25.86 -14.11
C VAL A 869 25.49 -26.98 -14.84
N GLU A 870 25.93 -28.03 -14.14
CA GLU A 870 26.61 -29.18 -14.77
C GLU A 870 25.64 -30.09 -15.54
N LEU A 871 24.33 -29.97 -15.28
CA LEU A 871 23.29 -30.69 -16.01
C LEU A 871 22.92 -30.02 -17.35
N ALA A 872 23.53 -28.88 -17.69
CA ALA A 872 23.29 -28.20 -18.96
C ALA A 872 23.91 -28.97 -20.13
N ALA A 873 23.14 -29.23 -21.19
CA ALA A 873 23.56 -30.06 -22.32
C ALA A 873 24.48 -29.32 -23.31
N ASP A 874 24.44 -27.99 -23.32
CA ASP A 874 25.26 -27.15 -24.17
C ASP A 874 25.57 -25.79 -23.51
N GLU A 875 26.45 -25.02 -24.14
CA GLU A 875 26.93 -23.73 -23.60
C GLU A 875 25.81 -22.68 -23.52
N ALA A 876 24.81 -22.71 -24.41
CA ALA A 876 23.72 -21.75 -24.36
C ALA A 876 22.80 -22.01 -23.16
N GLN A 877 22.49 -23.29 -22.88
CA GLN A 877 21.77 -23.69 -21.68
C GLN A 877 22.58 -23.41 -20.41
N ARG A 878 23.91 -23.59 -20.46
CA ARG A 878 24.81 -23.26 -19.36
C ARG A 878 24.74 -21.77 -19.02
N GLN A 879 24.80 -20.90 -20.03
CA GLN A 879 24.70 -19.45 -19.85
C GLN A 879 23.33 -19.01 -19.35
N TRP A 880 22.26 -19.69 -19.80
CA TRP A 880 20.92 -19.44 -19.30
C TRP A 880 20.76 -19.84 -17.83
N ALA A 881 21.22 -21.04 -17.44
CA ALA A 881 21.18 -21.51 -16.05
C ALA A 881 22.01 -20.62 -15.11
N LEU A 882 23.18 -20.14 -15.55
CA LEU A 882 23.98 -19.17 -14.80
C LEU A 882 23.25 -17.83 -14.62
N THR A 883 22.57 -17.36 -15.66
CA THR A 883 21.79 -16.11 -15.60
C THR A 883 20.62 -16.25 -14.63
N LEU A 884 19.88 -17.36 -14.72
CA LEU A 884 18.76 -17.63 -13.84
C LEU A 884 19.22 -17.85 -12.39
N ASN A 885 20.31 -18.57 -12.15
CA ASN A 885 20.88 -18.72 -10.81
C ASN A 885 21.29 -17.38 -10.19
N ARG A 886 21.87 -16.48 -10.98
CA ARG A 886 22.20 -15.12 -10.50
C ARG A 886 20.94 -14.36 -10.09
N ASP A 887 19.85 -14.49 -10.85
CA ASP A 887 18.60 -13.80 -10.54
C ASP A 887 17.87 -14.47 -9.35
N LEU A 888 17.90 -15.81 -9.22
CA LEU A 888 17.46 -16.55 -8.03
C LEU A 888 18.26 -16.17 -6.79
N GLN A 889 19.57 -15.98 -6.89
CA GLN A 889 20.40 -15.48 -5.78
C GLN A 889 19.99 -14.07 -5.35
N ARG A 890 19.64 -13.19 -6.29
CA ARG A 890 19.11 -11.85 -5.96
C ARG A 890 17.76 -11.93 -5.25
N VAL A 891 16.87 -12.80 -5.72
CA VAL A 891 15.57 -13.05 -5.09
C VAL A 891 15.74 -13.62 -3.69
N ASN A 892 16.62 -14.62 -3.52
CA ASN A 892 16.96 -15.17 -2.21
C ASN A 892 17.55 -14.12 -1.27
N GLY A 893 18.40 -13.21 -1.76
CA GLY A 893 18.95 -12.12 -0.95
C GLY A 893 17.88 -11.12 -0.46
N LEU A 894 16.86 -10.85 -1.27
CA LEU A 894 15.76 -9.94 -0.92
C LEU A 894 14.70 -10.61 -0.02
N LEU A 895 14.37 -11.86 -0.28
CA LEU A 895 13.31 -12.57 0.43
C LEU A 895 13.83 -13.30 1.67
N PHE A 896 14.92 -14.05 1.54
CA PHE A 896 15.46 -14.99 2.51
C PHE A 896 16.89 -14.62 2.93
N GLY A 897 17.20 -13.32 2.92
CA GLY A 897 18.45 -12.80 3.43
C GLY A 897 18.59 -13.09 4.92
N ASP A 898 19.84 -13.12 5.37
CA ASP A 898 20.25 -13.33 6.77
C ASP A 898 19.49 -12.44 7.76
N GLN A 899 19.28 -12.97 8.97
CA GLN A 899 18.29 -12.43 9.89
C GLN A 899 18.70 -11.14 10.59
N ASP A 900 19.98 -11.01 10.89
CA ASP A 900 20.50 -9.86 11.61
C ASP A 900 21.46 -9.07 10.73
N CYS A 901 21.36 -7.75 10.82
CA CYS A 901 22.32 -6.81 10.29
C CYS A 901 23.27 -6.42 11.42
N VAL A 902 24.57 -6.48 11.14
CA VAL A 902 25.63 -6.05 12.03
C VAL A 902 26.28 -4.81 11.44
N ALA A 903 26.25 -3.70 12.19
CA ALA A 903 27.01 -2.50 11.87
C ALA A 903 28.20 -2.39 12.83
N CYS A 904 29.41 -2.52 12.29
CA CYS A 904 30.66 -2.29 13.02
C CYS A 904 31.21 -0.93 12.64
N ALA A 905 31.60 -0.12 13.62
CA ALA A 905 32.17 1.20 13.38
C ALA A 905 33.28 1.51 14.38
N VAL A 906 34.14 2.46 14.05
CA VAL A 906 35.28 2.85 14.91
C VAL A 906 35.26 4.35 15.14
N LYS A 907 35.52 4.77 16.38
CA LYS A 907 35.69 6.19 16.73
C LYS A 907 37.01 6.78 16.23
#